data_AF-A0A813GCM1-F1
#
_entry.id   AF-A0A813GCM1-F1
#
_cell.length_a   1.000
_cell.length_b   1.000
_cell.length_c   1.000
_cell.angle_alpha   90.00
_cell.angle_beta   90.00
_cell.angle_gamma   90.00
#
_symmetry.space_group_name_H-M   'P 1'
#
loop_
_entity.id
_entity.type
_entity.pdbx_description
1 polymer ?
#
loop_
_entity_poly.entity_id
_entity_poly.type
_entity_poly.pdbx_seq_one_letter_code
_entity_poly.pdbx_strand_id
1 'polypeptide(L)'
;MSSSNSRAARLSAHVRPAGPRVSGACGSNTPREDRADEGVPPPPAPHPEQRPRALATKACANDPATGYSWKDVHADLESGNYAGVYGWDHAAYWGIAEAKAGVDLKEWYKTRTDAEFYLPEFQELVTDPVVQRDWDRIATFDPMGMWAHPPTIASCKAHLDIPELKDLHQDGVIVTPSNEIVTSKCAISYAWNLPLLSGRLGLTEDELRKALHKFSKDDALLDPKVKTYIPAVGGCTMYTFGDARKLKDPRTEVTVRVHDECIGSDVFGSDICSCRPYLIFALRQAVECAQRGGVGVVIYFRKEGRSLGEVIKFRVYNARINQEGGDRPEMYFHHTEAIAGIRDARFQTMMPDALNWLGIRRIDMLCSMSNEKYEAIVGAGITVMQRVDLPEDYVKESMKVELEAKIASGYHSDSIDKDAIAKSLTQLAAIRHQCTRVYELAKKGQLGFFTVDESKMPAAVEATAKAIRERYPSLKVPPHSRLRHFDGWRLQDMLKNWNCDKVEKARRLVDLVFVSVLLDAGAGPTWQYVTPGGKVTKSSEGLGEASMDAFQDGLFSTDSALRTRVNSAALKNVTEEILARHLQVSRNNPLIGVPGRAKLLRGLGDALEKHPEFFGAEISRPGNLVDYLVAHSKDSKVGLEHLWRVCSEGLYSIWPLQTNGILRGDIWTLKSLHIDGKPGSDLVPFHKLTQWLVYSVIEALDLTMGLQVTGSEALTALPEYRNGGLLVDTGVICLKDTSWFAQEVNVGTELVVEWRALTVVLMDLLAEQLRAKLKLTAEALPLASVLEGGTWHAGRMMAKALRADGSPPIHIRLDGTVF
;
A
#
# COMPACT_ATOMS: atom_id res chain seq x y z
N MET A 1 56.17 9.94 0.02
CA MET A 1 55.20 10.72 -0.75
C MET A 1 53.88 9.95 -0.67
N SER A 2 53.05 10.20 0.36
CA SER A 2 51.93 11.16 0.40
C SER A 2 50.72 10.70 -0.43
N SER A 3 49.47 10.56 0.05
CA SER A 3 48.84 10.64 1.38
C SER A 3 47.42 9.98 1.29
N SER A 4 46.52 9.85 2.29
CA SER A 4 46.43 10.29 3.69
C SER A 4 45.46 9.40 4.52
N ASN A 5 45.28 9.72 5.81
CA ASN A 5 44.09 9.55 6.67
C ASN A 5 43.26 8.24 6.68
N SER A 6 43.47 7.43 7.72
CA SER A 6 42.35 6.85 8.51
C SER A 6 42.78 6.51 9.95
N ARG A 7 42.13 7.11 10.95
CA ARG A 7 42.14 6.64 12.35
C ARG A 7 40.83 7.03 13.03
N ALA A 8 40.02 6.02 13.35
CA ALA A 8 38.76 6.21 14.07
C ALA A 8 39.02 6.45 15.57
N ALA A 9 38.33 7.44 16.14
CA ALA A 9 38.32 7.69 17.58
C ALA A 9 37.16 6.94 18.25
N ARG A 10 37.45 6.16 19.29
CA ARG A 10 36.46 5.75 20.30
C ARG A 10 36.72 6.55 21.58
N LEU A 11 35.73 7.33 22.02
CA LEU A 11 35.78 8.06 23.28
C LEU A 11 35.04 7.28 24.36
N SER A 12 35.77 6.83 25.38
CA SER A 12 35.23 6.29 26.62
C SER A 12 35.79 7.08 27.79
N ALA A 13 35.02 8.01 28.33
CA ALA A 13 35.46 8.86 29.44
C ALA A 13 35.30 8.13 30.77
N HIS A 14 36.41 7.88 31.47
CA HIS A 14 36.44 7.60 32.90
C HIS A 14 36.71 8.90 33.65
N VAL A 15 35.87 9.23 34.65
CA VAL A 15 36.17 10.28 35.63
C VAL A 15 35.99 9.70 37.03
N ARG A 16 37.09 9.65 37.79
CA ARG A 16 37.08 9.49 39.25
C ARG A 16 37.09 10.88 39.90
N PRO A 17 36.56 11.02 41.12
CA PRO A 17 37.10 11.93 42.12
C PRO A 17 37.82 11.14 43.24
N ALA A 18 38.66 11.83 44.01
CA ALA A 18 39.57 11.22 44.98
C ALA A 18 39.43 11.77 46.40
N GLY A 19 39.33 10.85 47.38
CA GLY A 19 39.74 11.02 48.78
C GLY A 19 38.83 11.84 49.72
N PRO A 20 39.15 11.87 51.03
CA PRO A 20 40.14 11.06 51.75
C PRO A 20 39.52 10.14 52.85
N ARG A 21 40.32 9.19 53.36
CA ARG A 21 39.97 8.37 54.55
C ARG A 21 40.39 9.09 55.84
N VAL A 22 39.60 8.97 56.90
CA VAL A 22 40.07 9.06 58.30
C VAL A 22 39.46 7.89 59.11
N SER A 23 40.20 7.45 60.13
CA SER A 23 40.08 6.21 60.89
C SER A 23 39.05 6.21 62.03
N GLY A 24 38.59 5.02 62.43
CA GLY A 24 37.99 4.78 63.75
C GLY A 24 37.32 3.40 63.87
N ALA A 25 38.00 2.43 64.47
CA ALA A 25 37.46 1.09 64.71
C ALA A 25 37.26 0.83 66.21
N CYS A 26 36.08 0.30 66.60
CA CYS A 26 35.86 -0.75 67.62
C CYS A 26 34.37 -0.89 67.97
N GLY A 27 33.92 -2.11 68.27
CA GLY A 27 32.78 -2.33 69.20
C GLY A 27 31.62 -3.20 68.73
N SER A 28 31.72 -4.51 69.01
CA SER A 28 30.63 -5.43 69.43
C SER A 28 29.37 -5.67 68.57
N ASN A 29 29.13 -6.96 68.32
CA ASN A 29 27.88 -7.58 67.86
C ASN A 29 26.62 -7.11 68.61
N THR A 30 25.53 -6.85 67.88
CA THR A 30 24.17 -7.31 68.20
C THR A 30 23.36 -7.42 66.90
N PRO A 31 22.55 -8.48 66.68
CA PRO A 31 21.60 -8.50 65.58
C PRO A 31 20.38 -7.66 65.94
N ARG A 32 19.87 -6.84 65.00
CA ARG A 32 18.58 -6.14 65.15
C ARG A 32 17.69 -6.39 63.95
N GLU A 33 16.66 -7.16 64.26
CA GLU A 33 15.31 -7.27 63.68
C GLU A 33 14.95 -6.35 62.51
N ASP A 34 14.33 -6.97 61.51
CA ASP A 34 13.69 -6.31 60.38
C ASP A 34 12.70 -5.24 60.83
N ARG A 35 12.91 -4.01 60.36
CA ARG A 35 11.82 -3.03 60.27
C ARG A 35 11.26 -3.10 58.86
N ALA A 36 9.99 -3.47 58.75
CA ALA A 36 9.24 -3.29 57.53
C ALA A 36 9.22 -1.80 57.16
N ASP A 37 9.58 -1.49 55.91
CA ASP A 37 9.32 -0.16 55.34
C ASP A 37 7.80 0.06 55.31
N GLU A 38 7.32 1.10 55.99
CA GLU A 38 5.96 1.59 55.81
C GLU A 38 5.87 2.22 54.42
N GLY A 39 5.49 1.39 53.44
CA GLY A 39 5.27 1.83 52.07
C GLY A 39 4.28 2.99 52.03
N VAL A 40 4.70 4.09 51.40
CA VAL A 40 3.83 5.24 51.12
C VAL A 40 2.59 4.72 50.40
N PRO A 41 1.36 4.88 50.96
CA PRO A 41 0.17 4.34 50.35
C PRO A 41 -0.06 4.99 48.98
N PRO A 42 -0.54 4.24 47.98
CA PRO A 42 -0.87 4.81 46.68
C PRO A 42 -1.90 5.94 46.87
N PRO A 43 -1.86 6.99 46.03
CA PRO A 43 -2.83 8.08 46.11
C PRO A 43 -4.26 7.52 45.98
N PRO A 44 -5.23 8.03 46.76
CA PRO A 44 -6.59 7.49 46.76
C PRO A 44 -7.20 7.57 45.37
N ALA A 45 -7.88 6.49 44.96
CA ALA A 45 -8.58 6.45 43.68
C ALA A 45 -9.64 7.58 43.60
N PRO A 46 -9.78 8.25 42.44
CA PRO A 46 -10.74 9.33 42.28
C PRO A 46 -12.18 8.85 42.51
N HIS A 47 -13.00 9.69 43.14
CA HIS A 47 -14.40 9.35 43.44
C HIS A 47 -15.17 8.97 42.17
N PRO A 48 -16.09 7.96 42.22
CA PRO A 48 -16.83 7.52 41.03
C PRO A 48 -17.61 8.62 40.30
N GLU A 49 -18.04 9.65 41.02
CA GLU A 49 -18.78 10.81 40.49
C GLU A 49 -17.88 11.88 39.83
N GLN A 50 -16.56 11.74 39.91
CA GLN A 50 -15.57 12.65 39.32
C GLN A 50 -14.91 12.10 38.04
N ARG A 51 -15.41 11.00 37.47
CA ARG A 51 -14.91 10.48 36.19
C ARG A 51 -15.12 11.53 35.08
N PRO A 52 -14.06 11.98 34.38
CA PRO A 52 -14.22 12.83 33.21
C PRO A 52 -15.08 12.10 32.17
N ARG A 53 -16.14 12.75 31.69
CA ARG A 53 -16.80 12.26 30.46
C ARG A 53 -15.75 12.25 29.35
N ALA A 54 -15.68 11.14 28.61
CA ALA A 54 -14.98 11.15 27.33
C ALA A 54 -15.58 12.28 26.47
N LEU A 55 -14.69 13.09 25.87
CA LEU A 55 -15.09 14.15 24.94
C LEU A 55 -15.72 13.49 23.71
N ALA A 56 -17.05 13.37 23.71
CA ALA A 56 -17.80 12.85 22.59
C ALA A 56 -17.71 13.85 21.43
N THR A 57 -16.74 13.67 20.55
CA THR A 57 -16.55 14.40 19.30
C THR A 57 -17.68 14.06 18.32
N LYS A 58 -18.89 14.56 18.59
CA LYS A 58 -19.95 14.61 17.58
C LYS A 58 -19.43 15.46 16.42
N ALA A 59 -19.10 14.80 15.31
CA ALA A 59 -18.79 15.48 14.07
C ALA A 59 -19.98 16.37 13.69
N CYS A 60 -19.79 17.69 13.69
CA CYS A 60 -20.78 18.62 13.19
C CYS A 60 -20.89 18.46 11.68
N ALA A 61 -21.87 17.68 11.23
CA ALA A 61 -22.30 17.68 9.85
C ALA A 61 -22.84 19.08 9.52
N ASN A 62 -22.07 19.81 8.70
CA ASN A 62 -22.17 21.24 8.40
C ASN A 62 -21.60 22.14 9.52
N ASP A 63 -20.53 22.87 9.18
CA ASP A 63 -20.09 24.02 9.95
C ASP A 63 -21.17 25.13 9.90
N PRO A 64 -21.46 25.83 11.00
CA PRO A 64 -22.50 26.86 11.01
C PRO A 64 -22.08 28.07 10.14
N ALA A 65 -23.03 28.66 9.42
CA ALA A 65 -22.81 29.93 8.73
C ALA A 65 -22.69 31.07 9.76
N THR A 66 -21.47 31.36 10.20
CA THR A 66 -21.15 32.38 11.22
C THR A 66 -21.21 33.81 10.67
N GLY A 67 -21.15 33.97 9.34
CA GLY A 67 -20.89 35.26 8.71
C GLY A 67 -19.45 35.78 8.91
N TYR A 68 -18.56 34.95 9.46
CA TYR A 68 -17.17 35.29 9.76
C TYR A 68 -16.25 34.24 9.13
N SER A 69 -15.69 34.59 7.96
CA SER A 69 -14.95 33.72 7.05
C SER A 69 -13.44 33.79 7.28
N TRP A 70 -12.67 33.03 6.50
CA TRP A 70 -11.21 33.16 6.49
C TRP A 70 -10.72 34.51 5.97
N LYS A 71 -11.52 35.22 5.14
CA LYS A 71 -11.18 36.57 4.66
C LYS A 71 -11.22 37.60 5.78
N ASP A 72 -12.09 37.38 6.76
CA ASP A 72 -12.20 38.24 7.93
C ASP A 72 -11.04 37.96 8.89
N VAL A 73 -10.63 36.69 9.06
CA VAL A 73 -9.37 36.32 9.74
C VAL A 73 -8.16 36.98 9.08
N HIS A 74 -8.10 36.96 7.74
CA HIS A 74 -7.03 37.61 6.97
C HIS A 74 -6.98 39.13 7.25
N ALA A 75 -8.13 39.81 7.25
CA ALA A 75 -8.23 41.23 7.57
C ALA A 75 -7.90 41.55 9.05
N ASP A 76 -8.25 40.66 10.00
CA ASP A 76 -7.85 40.74 11.41
C ASP A 76 -6.32 40.67 11.56
N LEU A 77 -5.66 39.75 10.82
CA LEU A 77 -4.20 39.66 10.82
C LEU A 77 -3.55 40.94 10.27
N GLU A 78 -3.97 41.39 9.08
CA GLU A 78 -3.47 42.64 8.45
C GLU A 78 -3.64 43.88 9.33
N SER A 79 -4.76 43.99 10.04
CA SER A 79 -5.06 45.13 10.91
C SER A 79 -4.48 45.00 12.33
N GLY A 80 -3.95 43.83 12.70
CA GLY A 80 -3.50 43.53 14.06
C GLY A 80 -4.63 43.31 15.07
N ASN A 81 -5.86 43.08 14.61
CA ASN A 81 -7.05 42.85 15.44
C ASN A 81 -7.17 41.36 15.85
N TYR A 82 -6.21 40.87 16.64
CA TYR A 82 -6.23 39.49 17.12
C TYR A 82 -5.85 39.39 18.60
N ALA A 83 -6.34 38.35 19.25
CA ALA A 83 -5.82 37.88 20.53
C ALA A 83 -4.59 36.99 20.27
N GLY A 84 -3.71 36.82 21.24
CA GLY A 84 -2.58 35.90 21.22
C GLY A 84 -1.21 36.59 21.08
N VAL A 85 -0.22 35.84 20.60
CA VAL A 85 1.18 36.31 20.54
C VAL A 85 1.73 36.30 19.12
N TYR A 86 2.23 37.46 18.68
CA TYR A 86 2.97 37.59 17.43
C TYR A 86 4.25 36.74 17.50
N GLY A 87 4.43 35.82 16.54
CA GLY A 87 5.56 34.88 16.55
C GLY A 87 5.27 33.52 17.22
N TRP A 88 4.03 33.21 17.62
CA TRP A 88 3.62 31.87 18.09
C TRP A 88 4.51 31.31 19.21
N ASP A 89 4.98 30.05 19.10
CA ASP A 89 5.91 29.40 20.03
C ASP A 89 7.33 30.00 20.01
N HIS A 90 7.61 30.93 19.08
CA HIS A 90 8.88 31.67 19.00
C HIS A 90 8.82 33.10 19.57
N ALA A 91 7.66 33.61 19.97
CA ALA A 91 7.46 35.01 20.37
C ALA A 91 8.49 35.52 21.42
N ALA A 92 8.76 34.73 22.46
CA ALA A 92 9.75 35.07 23.49
C ALA A 92 11.18 35.16 22.94
N TYR A 93 11.55 34.28 22.00
CA TYR A 93 12.86 34.31 21.34
C TYR A 93 12.99 35.51 20.39
N TRP A 94 11.91 35.89 19.71
CA TRP A 94 11.89 37.06 18.83
C TRP A 94 12.10 38.35 19.62
N GLY A 95 11.39 38.56 20.73
CA GLY A 95 11.60 39.75 21.58
C GLY A 95 13.02 39.85 22.15
N ILE A 96 13.64 38.72 22.52
CA ILE A 96 15.05 38.69 22.96
C ILE A 96 16.01 38.98 21.79
N ALA A 97 15.71 38.47 20.59
CA ALA A 97 16.53 38.70 19.40
C ALA A 97 16.47 40.18 18.95
N GLU A 98 15.28 40.77 18.91
CA GLU A 98 15.02 42.19 18.68
C GLU A 98 15.80 43.08 19.65
N ALA A 99 15.66 42.85 20.95
CA ALA A 99 16.37 43.61 21.98
C ALA A 99 17.91 43.49 21.88
N LYS A 100 18.42 42.35 21.39
CA LYS A 100 19.86 42.14 21.16
C LYS A 100 20.37 42.73 19.84
N ALA A 101 19.52 42.78 18.82
CA ALA A 101 19.88 43.25 17.48
C ALA A 101 19.69 44.77 17.31
N GLY A 102 18.80 45.39 18.11
CA GLY A 102 18.38 46.77 17.91
C GLY A 102 17.52 46.96 16.66
N VAL A 103 16.76 45.92 16.27
CA VAL A 103 15.94 45.88 15.06
C VAL A 103 14.54 45.42 15.42
N ASP A 104 13.53 46.22 15.09
CA ASP A 104 12.12 45.83 15.18
C ASP A 104 11.84 44.70 14.19
N LEU A 105 11.64 43.49 14.71
CA LEU A 105 11.41 42.30 13.88
C LEU A 105 10.00 42.29 13.28
N LYS A 106 9.03 42.97 13.91
CA LYS A 106 7.67 43.05 13.40
C LYS A 106 7.62 43.92 12.15
N GLU A 107 8.25 45.10 12.16
CA GLU A 107 8.36 45.95 10.98
C GLU A 107 9.26 45.32 9.91
N TRP A 108 10.39 44.69 10.29
CA TRP A 108 11.27 44.01 9.33
C TRP A 108 10.57 42.88 8.54
N TYR A 109 9.70 42.11 9.19
CA TYR A 109 8.99 41.02 8.51
C TYR A 109 7.83 41.48 7.62
N LYS A 110 7.45 42.77 7.61
CA LYS A 110 6.51 43.33 6.62
C LYS A 110 7.14 43.55 5.24
N THR A 111 8.45 43.63 5.14
CA THR A 111 9.14 43.86 3.86
C THR A 111 9.67 42.55 3.29
N ARG A 112 8.79 41.80 2.62
CA ARG A 112 9.10 40.52 1.95
C ARG A 112 8.51 40.47 0.54
N THR A 113 8.94 39.49 -0.24
CA THR A 113 8.46 39.22 -1.60
C THR A 113 7.65 37.94 -1.66
N ASP A 114 6.64 37.92 -2.53
CA ASP A 114 5.68 36.81 -2.73
C ASP A 114 6.39 35.46 -3.00
N ALA A 115 7.56 35.54 -3.65
CA ALA A 115 8.41 34.40 -4.01
C ALA A 115 9.05 33.68 -2.80
N GLU A 116 8.97 34.23 -1.59
CA GLU A 116 9.49 33.61 -0.36
C GLU A 116 8.56 32.55 0.24
N PHE A 117 7.27 32.56 -0.14
CA PHE A 117 6.24 31.81 0.59
C PHE A 117 5.78 30.53 -0.12
N TYR A 118 5.54 30.53 -1.43
CA TYR A 118 5.11 29.33 -2.15
C TYR A 118 6.05 28.87 -3.26
N LEU A 119 6.20 27.54 -3.32
CA LEU A 119 6.63 26.87 -4.54
C LEU A 119 5.57 27.07 -5.64
N PRO A 120 5.96 27.17 -6.92
CA PRO A 120 5.03 27.41 -8.03
C PRO A 120 3.86 26.41 -8.10
N GLU A 121 4.08 25.13 -7.77
CA GLU A 121 3.02 24.14 -7.78
C GLU A 121 1.95 24.35 -6.69
N PHE A 122 2.32 24.92 -5.53
CA PHE A 122 1.36 25.29 -4.50
C PHE A 122 0.65 26.57 -4.87
N GLN A 123 1.37 27.57 -5.42
CA GLN A 123 0.74 28.79 -5.92
C GLN A 123 -0.33 28.50 -6.98
N GLU A 124 -0.04 27.60 -7.94
CA GLU A 124 -1.01 27.17 -8.96
C GLU A 124 -2.18 26.38 -8.35
N LEU A 125 -1.93 25.50 -7.37
CA LEU A 125 -2.98 24.73 -6.72
C LEU A 125 -3.93 25.62 -5.91
N VAL A 126 -3.41 26.50 -5.06
CA VAL A 126 -4.19 27.26 -4.08
C VAL A 126 -4.89 28.49 -4.66
N THR A 127 -4.54 28.89 -5.88
CA THR A 127 -5.27 29.92 -6.64
C THR A 127 -6.40 29.34 -7.50
N ASP A 128 -6.55 28.01 -7.57
CA ASP A 128 -7.63 27.37 -8.31
C ASP A 128 -8.98 27.48 -7.56
N PRO A 129 -10.04 28.01 -8.17
CA PRO A 129 -11.36 28.14 -7.53
C PRO A 129 -11.96 26.81 -7.05
N VAL A 130 -11.60 25.68 -7.65
CA VAL A 130 -12.08 24.34 -7.21
C VAL A 130 -11.47 23.97 -5.87
N VAL A 131 -10.20 24.32 -5.65
CA VAL A 131 -9.47 24.10 -4.39
C VAL A 131 -10.01 25.01 -3.29
N GLN A 132 -10.19 26.30 -3.59
CA GLN A 132 -10.70 27.30 -2.65
C GLN A 132 -12.15 27.08 -2.20
N ARG A 133 -12.93 26.24 -2.90
CA ARG A 133 -14.38 26.05 -2.73
C ARG A 133 -14.84 25.78 -1.29
N ASP A 134 -14.01 25.13 -0.47
CA ASP A 134 -14.35 24.77 0.92
C ASP A 134 -13.45 25.50 1.95
N TRP A 135 -12.72 26.55 1.54
CA TRP A 135 -11.85 27.32 2.45
C TRP A 135 -12.60 28.10 3.52
N ASP A 136 -13.88 28.45 3.30
CA ASP A 136 -14.76 29.03 4.33
C ASP A 136 -15.02 28.06 5.51
N ARG A 137 -14.60 26.80 5.38
CA ARG A 137 -14.60 25.79 6.45
C ARG A 137 -13.26 25.68 7.16
N ILE A 138 -12.22 26.44 6.80
CA ILE A 138 -10.94 26.42 7.50
C ILE A 138 -11.06 27.32 8.75
N ALA A 139 -10.86 26.73 9.92
CA ALA A 139 -11.04 27.38 11.22
C ALA A 139 -9.73 27.60 11.98
N THR A 140 -8.62 27.00 11.52
CA THR A 140 -7.39 26.86 12.31
C THR A 140 -6.19 27.65 11.79
N PHE A 141 -6.24 28.20 10.57
CA PHE A 141 -5.22 29.09 10.00
C PHE A 141 -5.85 29.98 8.92
N ASP A 142 -5.10 30.98 8.44
CA ASP A 142 -5.49 31.77 7.27
C ASP A 142 -5.05 31.05 5.97
N PRO A 143 -5.99 30.61 5.11
CA PRO A 143 -5.68 29.96 3.83
C PRO A 143 -4.88 30.83 2.86
N MET A 144 -4.95 32.16 2.99
CA MET A 144 -4.16 33.15 2.24
C MET A 144 -2.92 33.65 2.99
N GLY A 145 -2.46 32.87 3.98
CA GLY A 145 -1.40 33.20 4.93
C GLY A 145 0.00 33.52 4.38
N MET A 146 0.17 33.74 3.08
CA MET A 146 1.34 34.38 2.49
C MET A 146 1.23 35.92 2.42
N TRP A 147 0.00 36.47 2.38
CA TRP A 147 -0.25 37.92 2.26
C TRP A 147 -0.55 38.60 3.59
N ALA A 148 -0.86 37.82 4.63
CA ALA A 148 -1.13 38.32 5.97
C ALA A 148 0.16 38.75 6.68
N HIS A 149 0.05 39.75 7.56
CA HIS A 149 1.14 40.27 8.39
C HIS A 149 0.79 40.10 9.88
N PRO A 150 1.12 38.97 10.53
CA PRO A 150 2.13 37.99 10.13
C PRO A 150 1.65 36.90 9.16
N PRO A 151 2.56 36.37 8.32
CA PRO A 151 2.26 35.24 7.46
C PRO A 151 2.09 33.96 8.30
N THR A 152 1.13 33.13 7.90
CA THR A 152 0.79 31.89 8.59
C THR A 152 1.20 30.63 7.80
N ILE A 153 1.61 30.75 6.53
CA ILE A 153 2.04 29.60 5.70
C ILE A 153 3.31 29.93 4.90
N ALA A 154 4.23 28.96 4.81
CA ALA A 154 5.37 28.99 3.88
C ALA A 154 5.71 27.58 3.39
N SER A 155 6.38 27.44 2.24
CA SER A 155 6.73 26.14 1.63
C SER A 155 8.07 26.13 0.93
N CYS A 156 8.69 24.96 0.82
CA CYS A 156 9.94 24.76 0.09
C CYS A 156 10.15 23.30 -0.34
N LYS A 157 11.07 23.06 -1.29
CA LYS A 157 11.50 21.70 -1.67
C LYS A 157 12.41 21.12 -0.59
N ALA A 158 12.36 19.81 -0.43
CA ALA A 158 13.25 19.06 0.45
C ALA A 158 13.54 17.66 -0.10
N HIS A 159 14.58 17.04 0.44
CA HIS A 159 14.92 15.64 0.24
C HIS A 159 14.92 14.95 1.60
N LEU A 160 14.38 13.73 1.67
CA LEU A 160 14.39 12.90 2.87
C LEU A 160 15.32 11.71 2.64
N ASP A 161 16.28 11.50 3.55
CA ASP A 161 16.99 10.22 3.71
C ASP A 161 16.39 9.49 4.92
N ILE A 162 15.73 8.36 4.69
CA ILE A 162 15.06 7.57 5.73
C ILE A 162 15.61 6.13 5.67
N PRO A 163 16.34 5.66 6.70
CA PRO A 163 16.98 4.34 6.69
C PRO A 163 16.06 3.17 6.38
N GLU A 164 14.82 3.18 6.89
CA GLU A 164 13.83 2.11 6.69
C GLU A 164 13.12 2.12 5.32
N LEU A 165 13.48 3.06 4.44
CA LEU A 165 12.90 3.21 3.10
C LEU A 165 13.92 3.08 1.96
N LYS A 166 15.14 2.61 2.25
CA LYS A 166 16.23 2.46 1.26
C LYS A 166 16.05 1.30 0.26
N ASP A 167 15.00 0.51 0.42
CA ASP A 167 14.56 -0.55 -0.50
C ASP A 167 13.44 -0.08 -1.45
N LEU A 168 13.00 1.18 -1.37
CA LEU A 168 12.08 1.78 -2.35
C LEU A 168 12.68 1.73 -3.76
N HIS A 169 11.82 1.52 -4.75
CA HIS A 169 12.22 1.52 -6.16
C HIS A 169 12.74 2.90 -6.58
N GLN A 170 13.95 2.97 -7.14
CA GLN A 170 14.54 4.19 -7.68
C GLN A 170 13.92 4.52 -9.05
N ASP A 171 13.00 5.49 -9.11
CA ASP A 171 12.40 5.95 -10.38
C ASP A 171 13.11 7.18 -10.99
N GLY A 172 14.06 7.78 -10.27
CA GLY A 172 14.79 8.97 -10.68
C GLY A 172 14.01 10.28 -10.57
N VAL A 173 12.77 10.26 -10.07
CA VAL A 173 11.86 11.42 -10.01
C VAL A 173 11.33 11.67 -8.60
N ILE A 174 10.74 10.65 -7.97
CA ILE A 174 10.29 10.69 -6.57
C ILE A 174 11.37 10.11 -5.66
N VAL A 175 12.03 9.03 -6.09
CA VAL A 175 13.15 8.40 -5.39
C VAL A 175 14.37 8.50 -6.29
N THR A 176 15.36 9.30 -5.87
CA THR A 176 16.58 9.54 -6.65
C THR A 176 17.47 8.29 -6.72
N PRO A 177 18.46 8.24 -7.63
CA PRO A 177 19.47 7.17 -7.65
C PRO A 177 20.31 7.09 -6.35
N SER A 178 20.32 8.14 -5.52
CA SER A 178 20.93 8.19 -4.19
C SER A 178 20.05 7.62 -3.06
N ASN A 179 18.83 7.14 -3.36
CA ASN A 179 17.78 6.78 -2.40
C ASN A 179 17.23 7.96 -1.57
N GLU A 180 17.36 9.19 -2.07
CA GLU A 180 16.73 10.36 -1.45
C GLU A 180 15.30 10.51 -1.97
N ILE A 181 14.35 10.76 -1.08
CA ILE A 181 12.95 10.93 -1.42
C ILE A 181 12.68 12.43 -1.65
N VAL A 182 12.30 12.79 -2.86
CA VAL A 182 11.94 14.16 -3.24
C VAL A 182 10.56 14.51 -2.67
N THR A 183 10.47 15.61 -1.93
CA THR A 183 9.21 16.11 -1.35
C THR A 183 9.12 17.63 -1.44
N SER A 184 7.89 18.14 -1.57
CA SER A 184 7.58 19.53 -1.24
C SER A 184 7.01 19.58 0.19
N LYS A 185 7.46 20.54 1.01
CA LYS A 185 6.93 20.72 2.38
C LYS A 185 6.33 22.10 2.58
N CYS A 186 5.22 22.17 3.32
CA CYS A 186 4.59 23.41 3.80
C CYS A 186 4.63 23.43 5.32
N ALA A 187 5.04 24.55 5.92
CA ALA A 187 4.85 24.85 7.33
C ALA A 187 3.62 25.74 7.48
N ILE A 188 2.72 25.41 8.42
CA ILE A 188 1.48 26.13 8.70
C ILE A 188 1.45 26.48 10.19
N SER A 189 1.46 27.77 10.49
CA SER A 189 1.18 28.35 11.81
C SER A 189 -0.31 28.60 11.99
N TYR A 190 -0.84 28.53 13.22
CA TYR A 190 -2.28 28.61 13.45
C TYR A 190 -2.81 30.03 13.63
N ALA A 191 -3.97 30.33 13.06
CA ALA A 191 -4.77 31.51 13.33
C ALA A 191 -6.24 31.04 13.45
N TRP A 192 -6.79 31.06 14.66
CA TRP A 192 -8.07 30.45 14.96
C TRP A 192 -9.23 31.43 14.73
N ASN A 193 -10.13 31.06 13.84
CA ASN A 193 -11.44 31.69 13.65
C ASN A 193 -12.33 31.29 14.85
N LEU A 194 -12.41 32.12 15.89
CA LEU A 194 -13.12 31.77 17.12
C LEU A 194 -14.62 31.43 16.91
N PRO A 195 -15.39 32.19 16.09
CA PRO A 195 -16.78 31.82 15.76
C PRO A 195 -16.93 30.43 15.13
N LEU A 196 -16.12 30.12 14.10
CA LEU A 196 -16.22 28.86 13.36
C LEU A 196 -15.73 27.69 14.23
N LEU A 197 -14.64 27.91 14.97
CA LEU A 197 -14.03 26.91 15.83
C LEU A 197 -14.90 26.56 17.04
N SER A 198 -15.66 27.51 17.61
CA SER A 198 -16.57 27.20 18.73
C SER A 198 -17.67 26.23 18.28
N GLY A 199 -18.31 26.50 17.14
CA GLY A 199 -19.30 25.60 16.54
C GLY A 199 -18.75 24.19 16.29
N ARG A 200 -17.54 24.10 15.71
CA ARG A 200 -16.83 22.84 15.45
C ARG A 200 -16.46 22.05 16.71
N LEU A 201 -16.25 22.73 17.83
CA LEU A 201 -15.99 22.11 19.14
C LEU A 201 -17.28 21.82 19.93
N GLY A 202 -18.46 22.18 19.41
CA GLY A 202 -19.73 22.03 20.11
C GLY A 202 -19.89 22.98 21.30
N LEU A 203 -19.18 24.12 21.29
CA LEU A 203 -19.19 25.15 22.33
C LEU A 203 -19.83 26.44 21.81
N THR A 204 -20.40 27.24 22.71
CA THR A 204 -20.64 28.65 22.41
C THR A 204 -19.32 29.42 22.30
N GLU A 205 -19.32 30.54 21.57
CA GLU A 205 -18.12 31.37 21.40
C GLU A 205 -17.59 31.89 22.75
N ASP A 206 -18.49 32.24 23.67
CA ASP A 206 -18.19 32.69 25.04
C ASP A 206 -17.56 31.59 25.91
N GLU A 207 -18.05 30.35 25.84
CA GLU A 207 -17.44 29.21 26.53
C GLU A 207 -16.02 28.92 26.00
N LEU A 208 -15.82 28.95 24.68
CA LEU A 208 -14.50 28.79 24.07
C LEU A 208 -13.55 29.90 24.55
N ARG A 209 -13.95 31.17 24.47
CA ARG A 209 -13.15 32.32 24.93
C ARG A 209 -12.74 32.18 26.40
N LYS A 210 -13.69 31.85 27.29
CA LYS A 210 -13.42 31.65 28.71
C LYS A 210 -12.47 30.47 28.97
N ALA A 211 -12.60 29.38 28.22
CA ALA A 211 -11.70 28.23 28.32
C ALA A 211 -10.27 28.58 27.86
N LEU A 212 -10.11 29.37 26.81
CA LEU A 212 -8.82 29.84 26.32
C LEU A 212 -8.19 30.87 27.28
N HIS A 213 -8.94 31.89 27.72
CA HIS A 213 -8.50 32.92 28.67
C HIS A 213 -7.96 32.31 29.97
N LYS A 214 -8.65 31.26 30.48
CA LYS A 214 -8.29 30.58 31.73
C LYS A 214 -6.81 30.20 31.81
N PHE A 215 -6.21 29.74 30.70
CA PHE A 215 -4.82 29.28 30.66
C PHE A 215 -3.88 30.25 29.92
N SER A 216 -4.34 30.96 28.89
CA SER A 216 -3.51 31.95 28.16
C SER A 216 -3.27 33.23 28.96
N LYS A 217 -4.20 33.61 29.84
CA LYS A 217 -4.25 34.92 30.53
C LYS A 217 -4.27 36.12 29.58
N ASP A 218 -4.80 35.90 28.37
CA ASP A 218 -4.91 36.93 27.34
C ASP A 218 -6.28 37.60 27.40
N ASP A 219 -6.33 38.79 28.02
CA ASP A 219 -7.56 39.57 28.21
C ASP A 219 -8.21 40.02 26.89
N ALA A 220 -7.51 40.01 25.75
CA ALA A 220 -8.11 40.33 24.45
C ALA A 220 -9.18 39.30 24.04
N LEU A 221 -9.09 38.06 24.54
CA LEU A 221 -10.13 37.02 24.35
C LEU A 221 -11.48 37.41 24.98
N LEU A 222 -11.49 38.31 25.97
CA LEU A 222 -12.69 38.80 26.63
C LEU A 222 -13.44 39.88 25.82
N ASP A 223 -12.80 40.50 24.81
CA ASP A 223 -13.50 41.39 23.88
C ASP A 223 -14.22 40.56 22.79
N PRO A 224 -15.57 40.58 22.72
CA PRO A 224 -16.31 39.85 21.69
C PRO A 224 -16.07 40.34 20.25
N LYS A 225 -15.41 41.50 20.07
CA LYS A 225 -14.99 42.03 18.75
C LYS A 225 -13.75 41.34 18.19
N VAL A 226 -12.87 40.81 19.05
CA VAL A 226 -11.63 40.14 18.63
C VAL A 226 -11.98 38.72 18.22
N LYS A 227 -12.17 38.46 16.92
CA LYS A 227 -12.64 37.16 16.40
C LYS A 227 -11.52 36.19 16.02
N THR A 228 -10.30 36.69 15.84
CA THR A 228 -9.11 35.91 15.55
C THR A 228 -8.22 35.69 16.78
N TYR A 229 -7.66 34.48 16.94
CA TYR A 229 -6.71 34.16 18.00
C TYR A 229 -5.45 33.46 17.45
N ILE A 230 -4.26 33.95 17.85
CA ILE A 230 -2.95 33.42 17.49
C ILE A 230 -2.38 32.63 18.68
N PRO A 231 -2.61 31.31 18.78
CA PRO A 231 -2.18 30.51 19.92
C PRO A 231 -0.65 30.38 19.99
N ALA A 232 -0.10 30.42 21.20
CA ALA A 232 1.33 30.16 21.49
C ALA A 232 1.67 28.66 21.41
N VAL A 233 1.31 27.99 20.31
CA VAL A 233 1.54 26.56 20.09
C VAL A 233 2.15 26.30 18.71
N GLY A 234 3.01 25.29 18.63
CA GLY A 234 3.60 24.87 17.37
C GLY A 234 2.54 24.43 16.36
N GLY A 235 2.72 24.86 15.11
CA GLY A 235 1.84 24.56 13.98
C GLY A 235 1.89 23.09 13.49
N CYS A 236 1.74 22.91 12.19
CA CYS A 236 1.97 21.62 11.52
C CYS A 236 2.89 21.76 10.31
N THR A 237 3.54 20.66 9.94
CA THR A 237 4.32 20.55 8.70
C THR A 237 3.68 19.50 7.81
N MET A 238 3.32 19.88 6.60
CA MET A 238 2.78 19.00 5.59
C MET A 238 3.84 18.67 4.54
N TYR A 239 3.92 17.41 4.15
CA TYR A 239 4.80 16.88 3.12
C TYR A 239 3.94 16.34 1.99
N THR A 240 4.27 16.70 0.75
CA THR A 240 3.66 16.14 -0.45
C THR A 240 4.72 15.41 -1.29
N PHE A 241 4.34 14.26 -1.82
CA PHE A 241 5.13 13.41 -2.70
C PHE A 241 4.41 13.35 -4.05
N GLY A 242 5.13 13.61 -5.14
CA GLY A 242 4.53 13.81 -6.46
C GLY A 242 4.13 15.27 -6.72
N ASP A 243 3.30 15.48 -7.73
CA ASP A 243 2.88 16.82 -8.17
C ASP A 243 1.61 17.28 -7.46
N ALA A 244 1.74 18.20 -6.50
CA ALA A 244 0.64 18.72 -5.71
C ALA A 244 -0.50 19.30 -6.57
N ARG A 245 -0.23 19.82 -7.77
CA ARG A 245 -1.26 20.36 -8.67
C ARG A 245 -2.29 19.33 -9.11
N LYS A 246 -1.97 18.04 -9.05
CA LYS A 246 -2.91 16.96 -9.35
C LYS A 246 -4.05 16.85 -8.32
N LEU A 247 -3.88 17.39 -7.11
CA LEU A 247 -4.90 17.33 -6.05
C LEU A 247 -6.23 18.02 -6.40
N LYS A 248 -6.24 18.94 -7.39
CA LYS A 248 -7.46 19.53 -7.94
C LYS A 248 -8.26 18.59 -8.84
N ASP A 249 -7.64 17.54 -9.39
CA ASP A 249 -8.34 16.54 -10.19
C ASP A 249 -8.92 15.46 -9.27
N PRO A 250 -10.26 15.33 -9.18
CA PRO A 250 -10.88 14.33 -8.33
C PRO A 250 -10.66 12.90 -8.82
N ARG A 251 -9.90 12.64 -9.90
CA ARG A 251 -9.51 11.28 -10.36
C ARG A 251 -8.19 10.81 -9.77
N THR A 252 -7.27 11.72 -9.43
CA THR A 252 -5.95 11.39 -8.88
C THR A 252 -6.05 10.47 -7.66
N GLU A 253 -5.16 9.46 -7.60
CA GLU A 253 -4.97 8.61 -6.43
C GLU A 253 -4.34 9.45 -5.31
N VAL A 254 -4.98 9.52 -4.13
CA VAL A 254 -4.49 10.30 -2.98
C VAL A 254 -4.28 9.40 -1.77
N THR A 255 -3.04 9.29 -1.32
CA THR A 255 -2.67 8.60 -0.08
C THR A 255 -2.40 9.61 1.01
N VAL A 256 -3.05 9.50 2.18
CA VAL A 256 -2.96 10.47 3.26
C VAL A 256 -2.56 9.83 4.59
N ARG A 257 -1.65 10.48 5.31
CA ARG A 257 -1.43 10.27 6.74
C ARG A 257 -1.48 11.59 7.48
N VAL A 258 -2.38 11.68 8.45
CA VAL A 258 -2.39 12.72 9.49
C VAL A 258 -1.74 12.15 10.76
N HIS A 259 -0.53 12.59 11.05
CA HIS A 259 0.33 12.09 12.12
C HIS A 259 0.36 13.06 13.31
N ASP A 260 0.19 12.56 14.52
CA ASP A 260 0.38 13.34 15.75
C ASP A 260 1.81 13.04 16.25
N GLU A 261 2.62 14.08 16.44
CA GLU A 261 4.02 14.01 16.89
C GLU A 261 4.24 13.07 18.08
N CYS A 262 5.27 12.23 17.99
CA CYS A 262 5.71 11.31 19.03
C CYS A 262 7.24 11.21 19.04
N ILE A 263 7.94 12.25 19.48
CA ILE A 263 9.41 12.42 19.41
C ILE A 263 10.19 11.18 19.92
N GLY A 264 9.74 10.58 21.02
CA GLY A 264 10.32 9.35 21.57
C GLY A 264 10.33 8.15 20.62
N SER A 265 9.32 8.02 19.75
CA SER A 265 9.27 6.99 18.71
C SER A 265 9.83 7.50 17.40
N ASP A 266 9.33 8.66 16.93
CA ASP A 266 9.61 9.20 15.59
C ASP A 266 11.06 9.64 15.42
N VAL A 267 11.74 10.10 16.49
CA VAL A 267 13.17 10.49 16.45
C VAL A 267 14.06 9.44 17.10
N PHE A 268 13.69 8.96 18.30
CA PHE A 268 14.55 8.06 19.09
C PHE A 268 14.27 6.56 18.90
N GLY A 269 13.28 6.18 18.08
CA GLY A 269 13.02 4.79 17.72
C GLY A 269 12.39 3.93 18.83
N SER A 270 11.82 4.53 19.88
CA SER A 270 11.13 3.80 20.95
C SER A 270 10.02 2.91 20.42
N ASP A 271 10.03 1.66 20.91
CA ASP A 271 9.12 0.58 20.56
C ASP A 271 7.95 0.41 21.54
N ILE A 272 7.87 1.25 22.58
CA ILE A 272 6.74 1.31 23.55
C ILE A 272 5.43 1.77 22.87
N CYS A 273 5.50 2.33 21.66
CA CYS A 273 4.32 2.74 20.90
C CYS A 273 4.50 2.56 19.39
N SER A 274 3.36 2.51 18.72
CA SER A 274 3.19 2.23 17.29
C SER A 274 3.45 3.44 16.35
N CYS A 275 3.85 4.61 16.87
CA CYS A 275 3.90 5.86 16.11
C CYS A 275 4.90 5.84 14.94
N ARG A 276 6.20 5.55 15.17
CA ARG A 276 7.19 5.49 14.08
C ARG A 276 6.85 4.40 13.05
N PRO A 277 6.48 3.16 13.41
CA PRO A 277 6.03 2.16 12.43
C PRO A 277 4.93 2.69 11.50
N TYR A 278 3.89 3.32 12.05
CA TYR A 278 2.84 3.96 11.26
C TYR A 278 3.35 5.12 10.38
N LEU A 279 4.33 5.91 10.85
CA LEU A 279 4.92 7.00 10.07
C LEU A 279 5.73 6.47 8.89
N ILE A 280 6.60 5.49 9.11
CA ILE A 280 7.45 4.86 8.09
C ILE A 280 6.58 4.14 7.05
N PHE A 281 5.60 3.35 7.49
CA PHE A 281 4.66 2.68 6.59
C PHE A 281 3.85 3.69 5.75
N ALA A 282 3.34 4.77 6.38
CA ALA A 282 2.64 5.81 5.66
C ALA A 282 3.52 6.56 4.65
N LEU A 283 4.79 6.81 4.98
CA LEU A 283 5.75 7.44 4.07
C LEU A 283 6.04 6.54 2.87
N ARG A 284 6.21 5.23 3.07
CA ARG A 284 6.28 4.23 1.99
C ARG A 284 5.07 4.34 1.07
N GLN A 285 3.85 4.25 1.64
CA GLN A 285 2.62 4.29 0.85
C GLN A 285 2.40 5.62 0.12
N ALA A 286 2.75 6.75 0.74
CA ALA A 286 2.70 8.07 0.13
C ALA A 286 3.69 8.21 -1.04
N VAL A 287 4.91 7.67 -0.90
CA VAL A 287 5.90 7.64 -1.99
C VAL A 287 5.43 6.72 -3.10
N GLU A 288 5.10 5.46 -2.82
CA GLU A 288 4.66 4.47 -3.83
C GLU A 288 3.44 4.98 -4.63
N CYS A 289 2.49 5.68 -3.98
CA CYS A 289 1.39 6.40 -4.63
C CYS A 289 1.88 7.44 -5.65
N ALA A 290 2.84 8.28 -5.25
CA ALA A 290 3.45 9.26 -6.15
C ALA A 290 4.19 8.61 -7.32
N GLN A 291 4.87 7.47 -7.11
CA GLN A 291 5.57 6.72 -8.16
C GLN A 291 4.61 6.10 -9.21
N ARG A 292 3.37 5.79 -8.81
CA ARG A 292 2.27 5.40 -9.72
C ARG A 292 1.61 6.58 -10.44
N GLY A 293 2.00 7.81 -10.12
CA GLY A 293 1.46 9.04 -10.70
C GLY A 293 0.32 9.68 -9.89
N GLY A 294 0.00 9.16 -8.71
CA GLY A 294 -0.87 9.81 -7.72
C GLY A 294 -0.16 10.92 -6.94
N VAL A 295 -0.68 11.24 -5.75
CA VAL A 295 -0.06 12.16 -4.79
C VAL A 295 -0.10 11.55 -3.39
N GLY A 296 1.06 11.52 -2.73
CA GLY A 296 1.15 11.18 -1.31
C GLY A 296 1.17 12.44 -0.45
N VAL A 297 0.44 12.44 0.66
CA VAL A 297 0.38 13.57 1.62
C VAL A 297 0.59 13.07 3.04
N VAL A 298 1.58 13.60 3.74
CA VAL A 298 1.83 13.32 5.17
C VAL A 298 1.80 14.63 5.94
N ILE A 299 0.84 14.80 6.84
CA ILE A 299 0.71 16.00 7.69
C ILE A 299 1.16 15.65 9.10
N TYR A 300 2.20 16.31 9.58
CA TYR A 300 2.81 16.12 10.88
C TYR A 300 2.38 17.26 11.83
N PHE A 301 1.48 16.94 12.75
CA PHE A 301 0.96 17.87 13.75
C PHE A 301 1.81 17.81 15.02
N ARG A 302 2.26 18.97 15.53
CA ARG A 302 3.03 19.09 16.78
C ARG A 302 2.14 18.93 18.04
N LYS A 303 1.55 17.73 18.18
CA LYS A 303 0.55 17.34 19.21
C LYS A 303 1.10 16.26 20.16
N GLU A 304 2.35 16.42 20.60
CA GLU A 304 3.04 15.49 21.50
C GLU A 304 2.22 15.15 22.75
N GLY A 305 2.29 13.88 23.18
CA GLY A 305 1.67 13.39 24.41
C GLY A 305 0.15 13.49 24.41
N ARG A 306 -0.51 13.37 23.25
CA ARG A 306 -1.95 13.65 23.07
C ARG A 306 -2.32 15.10 23.42
N SER A 307 -1.49 16.05 23.01
CA SER A 307 -1.58 17.47 23.39
C SER A 307 -1.41 17.77 24.88
N LEU A 308 -1.00 16.79 25.72
CA LEU A 308 -0.60 17.01 27.12
C LEU A 308 0.91 17.29 27.26
N GLY A 309 1.68 17.13 26.18
CA GLY A 309 3.12 17.35 26.15
C GLY A 309 3.96 16.18 26.70
N GLU A 310 5.26 16.26 26.41
CA GLU A 310 6.24 15.18 26.66
C GLU A 310 6.40 14.84 28.15
N VAL A 311 6.40 15.84 29.04
CA VAL A 311 6.58 15.65 30.50
C VAL A 311 5.48 14.75 31.08
N ILE A 312 4.22 14.97 30.68
CA ILE A 312 3.09 14.16 31.15
C ILE A 312 3.17 12.75 30.58
N LYS A 313 3.48 12.61 29.28
CA LYS A 313 3.70 11.31 28.61
C LYS A 313 4.76 10.47 29.31
N PHE A 314 5.92 11.04 29.66
CA PHE A 314 6.99 10.31 30.34
C PHE A 314 6.62 9.89 31.77
N ARG A 315 5.87 10.72 32.50
CA ARG A 315 5.29 10.32 33.80
C ARG A 315 4.34 9.12 33.65
N VAL A 316 3.49 9.12 32.62
CA VAL A 316 2.59 7.99 32.32
C VAL A 316 3.36 6.73 31.91
N TYR A 317 4.41 6.85 31.09
CA TYR A 317 5.25 5.71 30.69
C TYR A 317 5.98 5.11 31.90
N ASN A 318 6.56 5.95 32.76
CA ASN A 318 7.22 5.49 33.98
C ASN A 318 6.23 4.82 34.95
N ALA A 319 5.00 5.32 35.08
CA ALA A 319 3.97 4.69 35.91
C ALA A 319 3.50 3.34 35.33
N ARG A 320 3.36 3.23 34.00
CA ARG A 320 3.01 1.99 33.29
C ARG A 320 4.08 0.89 33.42
N ILE A 321 5.35 1.26 33.26
CA ILE A 321 6.46 0.29 33.25
C ILE A 321 6.82 -0.18 34.67
N ASN A 322 6.76 0.72 35.65
CA ASN A 322 7.17 0.42 37.04
C ASN A 322 6.03 -0.06 37.94
N GLN A 323 4.82 -0.32 37.40
CA GLN A 323 3.73 -0.92 38.18
C GLN A 323 4.00 -2.39 38.49
N GLU A 324 3.44 -2.88 39.59
CA GLU A 324 3.52 -4.30 39.94
C GLU A 324 2.89 -5.17 38.84
N GLY A 325 3.67 -6.14 38.34
CA GLY A 325 3.24 -7.01 37.25
C GLY A 325 3.45 -6.47 35.83
N GLY A 326 4.15 -5.34 35.66
CA GLY A 326 4.61 -4.82 34.37
C GLY A 326 3.57 -4.00 33.59
N ASP A 327 3.92 -3.60 32.37
CA ASP A 327 3.02 -2.86 31.48
C ASP A 327 1.89 -3.78 30.96
N ARG A 328 0.64 -3.32 31.07
CA ARG A 328 -0.57 -4.15 30.91
C ARG A 328 -1.68 -3.36 30.21
N PRO A 329 -2.42 -3.96 29.23
CA PRO A 329 -3.41 -3.22 28.44
C PRO A 329 -4.52 -2.58 29.29
N GLU A 330 -4.97 -3.27 30.34
CA GLU A 330 -6.10 -2.86 31.19
C GLU A 330 -5.77 -1.58 31.98
N MET A 331 -4.50 -1.39 32.32
CA MET A 331 -4.02 -0.26 33.13
C MET A 331 -3.56 0.94 32.29
N TYR A 332 -3.47 0.81 30.96
CA TYR A 332 -2.94 1.83 30.05
C TYR A 332 -3.63 3.21 30.24
N PHE A 333 -4.97 3.22 30.23
CA PHE A 333 -5.75 4.46 30.36
C PHE A 333 -5.89 4.91 31.82
N HIS A 334 -5.83 3.98 32.79
CA HIS A 334 -5.88 4.30 34.21
C HIS A 334 -4.72 5.22 34.62
N HIS A 335 -3.48 4.88 34.22
CA HIS A 335 -2.30 5.73 34.50
C HIS A 335 -2.39 7.10 33.82
N THR A 336 -2.97 7.15 32.61
CA THR A 336 -3.20 8.43 31.91
C THR A 336 -4.19 9.31 32.69
N GLU A 337 -5.34 8.76 33.08
CA GLU A 337 -6.38 9.47 33.84
C GLU A 337 -5.88 9.91 35.23
N ALA A 338 -5.13 9.05 35.93
CA ALA A 338 -4.58 9.34 37.25
C ALA A 338 -3.50 10.45 37.25
N ILE A 339 -2.74 10.61 36.16
CA ILE A 339 -1.62 11.56 36.07
C ILE A 339 -2.02 12.88 35.40
N ALA A 340 -2.87 12.80 34.36
CA ALA A 340 -3.29 13.96 33.57
C ALA A 340 -4.67 14.51 33.96
N GLY A 341 -5.46 13.77 34.75
CA GLY A 341 -6.85 14.13 35.09
C GLY A 341 -7.85 13.95 33.94
N ILE A 342 -7.39 13.65 32.73
CA ILE A 342 -8.19 13.37 31.52
C ILE A 342 -7.53 12.27 30.69
N ARG A 343 -8.33 11.46 29.97
CA ARG A 343 -7.84 10.31 29.17
C ARG A 343 -7.25 10.71 27.81
N ASP A 344 -7.75 11.81 27.24
CA ASP A 344 -7.29 12.38 25.98
C ASP A 344 -7.58 13.88 25.97
N ALA A 345 -6.66 14.67 25.40
CA ALA A 345 -6.80 16.12 25.22
C ALA A 345 -6.75 16.53 23.75
N ARG A 346 -6.75 15.57 22.82
CA ARG A 346 -6.70 15.84 21.38
C ARG A 346 -8.07 16.22 20.84
N PHE A 347 -8.09 17.32 20.09
CA PHE A 347 -9.19 17.68 19.21
C PHE A 347 -8.76 17.36 17.77
N GLN A 348 -9.26 16.25 17.22
CA GLN A 348 -8.96 15.85 15.84
C GLN A 348 -9.80 16.59 14.80
N THR A 349 -10.94 17.16 15.20
CA THR A 349 -11.84 17.97 14.35
C THR A 349 -11.14 19.15 13.66
N MET A 350 -10.04 19.64 14.23
CA MET A 350 -9.20 20.71 13.67
C MET A 350 -8.29 20.27 12.52
N MET A 351 -7.88 19.00 12.47
CA MET A 351 -6.85 18.52 11.54
C MET A 351 -7.23 18.49 10.04
N PRO A 352 -8.52 18.40 9.61
CA PRO A 352 -8.85 18.34 8.18
C PRO A 352 -8.64 19.65 7.43
N ASP A 353 -8.44 20.78 8.13
CA ASP A 353 -8.29 22.10 7.52
C ASP A 353 -7.13 22.15 6.51
N ALA A 354 -6.00 21.50 6.81
CA ALA A 354 -4.87 21.41 5.90
C ALA A 354 -5.17 20.54 4.65
N LEU A 355 -6.08 19.56 4.76
CA LEU A 355 -6.56 18.76 3.63
C LEU A 355 -7.56 19.56 2.77
N ASN A 356 -8.43 20.35 3.42
CA ASN A 356 -9.35 21.27 2.76
C ASN A 356 -8.61 22.40 2.03
N TRP A 357 -7.50 22.89 2.60
CA TRP A 357 -6.63 23.88 1.98
C TRP A 357 -6.00 23.36 0.68
N LEU A 358 -5.56 22.10 0.67
CA LEU A 358 -5.12 21.37 -0.54
C LEU A 358 -6.26 21.06 -1.55
N GLY A 359 -7.52 21.32 -1.21
CA GLY A 359 -8.67 20.99 -2.05
C GLY A 359 -9.03 19.51 -2.09
N ILE A 360 -8.48 18.69 -1.18
CA ILE A 360 -8.72 17.24 -1.15
C ILE A 360 -10.20 16.97 -0.84
N ARG A 361 -10.84 16.17 -1.70
CA ARG A 361 -12.24 15.70 -1.53
C ARG A 361 -12.37 14.18 -1.46
N ARG A 362 -11.36 13.43 -1.91
CA ARG A 362 -11.26 11.97 -1.79
C ARG A 362 -9.86 11.60 -1.28
N ILE A 363 -9.82 10.60 -0.41
CA ILE A 363 -8.60 9.92 0.03
C ILE A 363 -8.78 8.45 -0.29
N ASP A 364 -7.97 7.92 -1.20
CA ASP A 364 -7.99 6.52 -1.58
C ASP A 364 -7.45 5.64 -0.46
N MET A 365 -6.32 6.04 0.12
CA MET A 365 -5.67 5.32 1.21
C MET A 365 -5.39 6.26 2.39
N LEU A 366 -6.23 6.20 3.42
CA LEU A 366 -5.96 6.84 4.70
C LEU A 366 -5.15 5.89 5.58
N CYS A 367 -3.85 6.13 5.75
CA CYS A 367 -2.96 5.30 6.58
C CYS A 367 -3.21 5.53 8.09
N SER A 368 -4.43 5.26 8.58
CA SER A 368 -4.81 5.42 9.98
C SER A 368 -6.06 4.63 10.37
N MET A 369 -5.94 3.85 11.45
CA MET A 369 -7.06 3.15 12.09
C MET A 369 -7.69 3.90 13.27
N SER A 370 -7.36 5.19 13.48
CA SER A 370 -8.00 6.02 14.52
C SER A 370 -9.38 6.51 14.09
N ASN A 371 -10.43 6.21 14.86
CA ASN A 371 -11.80 6.63 14.55
C ASN A 371 -11.98 8.15 14.60
N GLU A 372 -11.50 8.81 15.66
CA GLU A 372 -11.50 10.27 15.80
C GLU A 372 -10.94 10.98 14.54
N LYS A 373 -9.90 10.40 13.95
CA LYS A 373 -9.24 10.93 12.74
C LYS A 373 -10.09 10.72 11.50
N TYR A 374 -10.63 9.51 11.33
CA TYR A 374 -11.54 9.20 10.22
C TYR A 374 -12.82 10.05 10.27
N GLU A 375 -13.48 10.12 11.43
CA GLU A 375 -14.72 10.88 11.64
C GLU A 375 -14.52 12.38 11.43
N ALA A 376 -13.39 12.95 11.86
CA ALA A 376 -13.06 14.35 11.57
C ALA A 376 -12.88 14.60 10.06
N ILE A 377 -12.20 13.71 9.34
CA ILE A 377 -11.99 13.83 7.87
C ILE A 377 -13.33 13.72 7.13
N VAL A 378 -14.15 12.72 7.47
CA VAL A 378 -15.46 12.50 6.82
C VAL A 378 -16.45 13.61 7.18
N GLY A 379 -16.47 14.08 8.44
CA GLY A 379 -17.25 15.24 8.86
C GLY A 379 -16.83 16.55 8.17
N ALA A 380 -15.55 16.68 7.83
CA ALA A 380 -15.05 17.76 6.98
C ALA A 380 -15.45 17.62 5.50
N GLY A 381 -16.25 16.61 5.11
CA GLY A 381 -16.75 16.42 3.75
C GLY A 381 -15.76 15.74 2.80
N ILE A 382 -14.73 15.08 3.34
CA ILE A 382 -13.72 14.36 2.57
C ILE A 382 -14.07 12.87 2.57
N THR A 383 -14.28 12.28 1.40
CA THR A 383 -14.57 10.85 1.26
C THR A 383 -13.31 10.03 1.48
N VAL A 384 -13.37 9.01 2.35
CA VAL A 384 -12.26 8.08 2.58
C VAL A 384 -12.65 6.71 2.03
N MET A 385 -11.96 6.25 0.98
CA MET A 385 -12.26 5.01 0.28
C MET A 385 -11.82 3.79 1.10
N GLN A 386 -10.58 3.84 1.58
CA GLN A 386 -10.00 2.77 2.39
C GLN A 386 -9.17 3.35 3.54
N ARG A 387 -9.33 2.74 4.72
CA ARG A 387 -8.43 2.92 5.86
C ARG A 387 -7.39 1.81 5.80
N VAL A 388 -6.12 2.19 5.74
CA VAL A 388 -4.99 1.26 5.68
C VAL A 388 -4.40 1.12 7.08
N ASP A 389 -4.32 -0.14 7.51
CA ASP A 389 -3.82 -0.55 8.81
C ASP A 389 -2.29 -0.63 8.84
N LEU A 390 -1.70 -0.77 10.02
CA LEU A 390 -0.28 -1.13 10.14
C LEU A 390 -0.12 -2.63 9.85
N PRO A 391 0.69 -3.05 8.85
CA PRO A 391 0.92 -4.47 8.59
C PRO A 391 1.58 -5.18 9.78
N GLU A 392 1.31 -6.46 9.97
CA GLU A 392 1.81 -7.25 11.11
C GLU A 392 3.35 -7.24 11.23
N ASP A 393 4.07 -7.21 10.11
CA ASP A 393 5.54 -7.16 10.06
C ASP A 393 6.13 -5.82 10.52
N TYR A 394 5.30 -4.78 10.68
CA TYR A 394 5.66 -3.51 11.31
C TYR A 394 5.34 -3.46 12.81
N VAL A 395 4.57 -4.43 13.34
CA VAL A 395 4.16 -4.48 14.76
C VAL A 395 5.20 -5.26 15.57
N LYS A 396 5.86 -4.59 16.52
CA LYS A 396 6.75 -5.24 17.50
C LYS A 396 5.95 -5.74 18.70
N GLU A 397 6.46 -6.77 19.38
CA GLU A 397 5.82 -7.38 20.56
C GLU A 397 5.50 -6.34 21.66
N SER A 398 6.45 -5.44 21.92
CA SER A 398 6.33 -4.31 22.87
C SER A 398 5.21 -3.31 22.54
N MET A 399 4.71 -3.29 21.29
CA MET A 399 3.63 -2.41 20.86
C MET A 399 2.25 -3.02 21.08
N LYS A 400 2.14 -4.34 21.23
CA LYS A 400 0.84 -5.04 21.36
C LYS A 400 0.04 -4.52 22.55
N VAL A 401 0.70 -4.27 23.69
CA VAL A 401 0.06 -3.71 24.90
C VAL A 401 -0.65 -2.38 24.60
N GLU A 402 -0.06 -1.50 23.79
CA GLU A 402 -0.71 -0.26 23.37
C GLU A 402 -1.87 -0.52 22.39
N LEU A 403 -1.67 -1.39 21.41
CA LEU A 403 -2.65 -1.67 20.36
C LEU A 403 -3.89 -2.34 20.94
N GLU A 404 -3.72 -3.39 21.74
CA GLU A 404 -4.78 -4.11 22.47
C GLU A 404 -5.56 -3.15 23.38
N ALA A 405 -4.88 -2.29 24.15
CA ALA A 405 -5.55 -1.29 24.97
C ALA A 405 -6.40 -0.32 24.13
N LYS A 406 -5.88 0.17 23.00
CA LYS A 406 -6.60 1.07 22.08
C LYS A 406 -7.77 0.39 21.37
N ILE A 407 -7.68 -0.91 21.09
CA ILE A 407 -8.77 -1.71 20.51
C ILE A 407 -9.86 -1.91 21.56
N ALA A 408 -9.51 -2.40 22.75
CA ALA A 408 -10.44 -2.67 23.85
C ALA A 408 -11.19 -1.43 24.37
N SER A 409 -10.67 -0.23 24.11
CA SER A 409 -11.27 1.06 24.48
C SER A 409 -11.96 1.80 23.32
N GLY A 410 -12.08 1.18 22.13
CA GLY A 410 -12.87 1.72 21.01
C GLY A 410 -12.19 2.80 20.16
N TYR A 411 -10.87 3.00 20.27
CA TYR A 411 -10.15 3.95 19.42
C TYR A 411 -9.90 3.42 17.98
N HIS A 412 -10.08 2.11 17.77
CA HIS A 412 -10.08 1.43 16.46
C HIS A 412 -11.52 1.11 16.03
N SER A 413 -11.76 0.95 14.73
CA SER A 413 -13.11 0.83 14.17
C SER A 413 -13.77 -0.53 14.41
N ASP A 414 -15.09 -0.55 14.31
CA ASP A 414 -15.82 -1.74 13.88
C ASP A 414 -15.21 -2.34 12.61
N SER A 415 -15.33 -3.66 12.47
CA SER A 415 -14.67 -4.40 11.41
C SER A 415 -15.26 -4.10 10.03
N ILE A 416 -14.50 -3.37 9.20
CA ILE A 416 -14.41 -3.80 7.80
C ILE A 416 -13.88 -5.23 7.87
N ASP A 417 -14.72 -6.19 7.54
CA ASP A 417 -14.33 -7.60 7.51
C ASP A 417 -13.40 -7.82 6.30
N LYS A 418 -12.11 -7.53 6.54
CA LYS A 418 -11.01 -7.65 5.59
C LYS A 418 -10.95 -9.07 5.01
N ASP A 419 -11.19 -10.07 5.85
CA ASP A 419 -11.18 -11.47 5.47
C ASP A 419 -12.39 -11.82 4.60
N ALA A 420 -13.59 -11.28 4.88
CA ALA A 420 -14.73 -11.42 3.98
C ALA A 420 -14.53 -10.73 2.63
N ILE A 421 -13.91 -9.54 2.59
CA ILE A 421 -13.60 -8.84 1.33
C ILE A 421 -12.54 -9.64 0.54
N ALA A 422 -11.44 -10.05 1.18
CA ALA A 422 -10.42 -10.88 0.56
C ALA A 422 -10.98 -12.22 0.07
N LYS A 423 -11.78 -12.90 0.89
CA LYS A 423 -12.47 -14.16 0.54
C LYS A 423 -13.46 -13.99 -0.60
N SER A 424 -14.16 -12.85 -0.67
CA SER A 424 -15.05 -12.52 -1.80
C SER A 424 -14.26 -12.30 -3.08
N LEU A 425 -13.17 -11.52 -3.03
CA LEU A 425 -12.36 -11.17 -4.20
C LEU A 425 -11.41 -12.28 -4.66
N THR A 426 -11.17 -13.32 -3.85
CA THR A 426 -10.49 -14.57 -4.26
C THR A 426 -11.43 -15.61 -4.88
N GLN A 427 -12.76 -15.38 -4.89
CA GLN A 427 -13.68 -16.25 -5.64
C GLN A 427 -13.48 -16.06 -7.14
N LEU A 428 -13.41 -17.16 -7.89
CA LEU A 428 -13.28 -17.13 -9.36
C LEU A 428 -14.41 -16.33 -10.04
N ALA A 429 -15.63 -16.40 -9.51
CA ALA A 429 -16.78 -15.64 -10.01
C ALA A 429 -16.65 -14.11 -9.83
N ALA A 430 -15.87 -13.63 -8.86
CA ALA A 430 -15.67 -12.20 -8.61
C ALA A 430 -14.95 -11.52 -9.78
N ILE A 431 -14.07 -12.26 -10.49
CA ILE A 431 -13.34 -11.78 -11.67
C ILE A 431 -14.32 -11.37 -12.76
N ARG A 432 -15.19 -12.29 -13.22
CA ARG A 432 -16.21 -11.99 -14.23
C ARG A 432 -17.20 -10.94 -13.76
N HIS A 433 -17.66 -11.01 -12.50
CA HIS A 433 -18.59 -10.02 -11.94
C HIS A 433 -18.03 -8.59 -12.02
N GLN A 434 -16.82 -8.34 -11.50
CA GLN A 434 -16.23 -7.00 -11.52
C GLN A 434 -15.88 -6.56 -12.94
N CYS A 435 -15.30 -7.43 -13.78
CA CYS A 435 -14.99 -7.10 -15.17
C CYS A 435 -16.24 -6.74 -15.99
N THR A 436 -17.36 -7.42 -15.74
CA THR A 436 -18.66 -7.13 -16.38
C THR A 436 -19.17 -5.73 -16.00
N ARG A 437 -18.99 -5.31 -14.73
CA ARG A 437 -19.35 -3.94 -14.31
C ARG A 437 -18.52 -2.88 -15.04
N VAL A 438 -17.23 -3.13 -15.31
CA VAL A 438 -16.38 -2.24 -16.13
C VAL A 438 -16.89 -2.16 -17.57
N TYR A 439 -17.21 -3.31 -18.17
CA TYR A 439 -17.79 -3.37 -19.52
C TYR A 439 -19.13 -2.63 -19.64
N GLU A 440 -19.99 -2.71 -18.62
CA GLU A 440 -21.26 -1.96 -18.58
C GLU A 440 -21.05 -0.44 -18.39
N LEU A 441 -19.95 0.01 -17.80
CA LEU A 441 -19.54 1.44 -17.84
C LEU A 441 -19.04 1.83 -19.23
N ALA A 442 -18.31 0.94 -19.92
CA ALA A 442 -17.81 1.17 -21.27
C ALA A 442 -18.93 1.38 -22.28
N LYS A 443 -19.98 0.54 -22.22
CA LYS A 443 -21.20 0.68 -23.03
C LYS A 443 -21.97 1.98 -22.80
N LYS A 444 -21.75 2.63 -21.64
CA LYS A 444 -22.30 3.96 -21.29
C LYS A 444 -21.33 5.11 -21.61
N GLY A 445 -20.14 4.82 -22.15
CA GLY A 445 -19.07 5.79 -22.40
C GLY A 445 -18.34 6.31 -21.15
N GLN A 446 -18.63 5.73 -19.97
CA GLN A 446 -18.26 6.25 -18.65
C GLN A 446 -16.85 5.87 -18.17
N LEU A 447 -16.11 5.06 -18.93
CA LEU A 447 -14.70 4.77 -18.65
C LEU A 447 -13.79 6.00 -18.82
N GLY A 448 -12.66 6.02 -18.12
CA GLY A 448 -11.67 7.09 -18.18
C GLY A 448 -10.82 7.06 -19.45
N PHE A 449 -10.35 5.89 -19.86
CA PHE A 449 -9.29 5.75 -20.87
C PHE A 449 -9.77 5.13 -22.18
N PHE A 450 -10.79 4.27 -22.14
CA PHE A 450 -11.23 3.51 -23.31
C PHE A 450 -12.67 3.76 -23.75
N THR A 451 -12.91 3.52 -25.04
CA THR A 451 -14.22 3.24 -25.64
C THR A 451 -14.21 1.82 -26.21
N VAL A 452 -15.39 1.24 -26.39
CA VAL A 452 -15.58 -0.10 -26.99
C VAL A 452 -16.43 0.04 -28.24
N ASP A 453 -15.96 -0.52 -29.36
CA ASP A 453 -16.69 -0.61 -30.62
C ASP A 453 -16.92 -2.10 -30.97
N GLU A 454 -18.04 -2.63 -30.50
CA GLU A 454 -18.45 -4.02 -30.77
C GLU A 454 -18.63 -4.30 -32.29
N SER A 455 -18.81 -3.27 -33.13
CA SER A 455 -18.88 -3.46 -34.59
C SER A 455 -17.56 -3.95 -35.20
N LYS A 456 -16.44 -3.80 -34.48
CA LYS A 456 -15.13 -4.33 -34.87
C LYS A 456 -14.89 -5.77 -34.44
N MET A 457 -15.73 -6.36 -33.59
CA MET A 457 -15.56 -7.74 -33.10
C MET A 457 -15.38 -8.78 -34.23
N PRO A 458 -16.08 -8.69 -35.39
CA PRO A 458 -15.85 -9.60 -36.51
C PRO A 458 -14.40 -9.62 -37.05
N ALA A 459 -13.66 -8.51 -36.93
CA ALA A 459 -12.25 -8.45 -37.35
C ALA A 459 -11.35 -9.26 -36.39
N ALA A 460 -11.58 -9.14 -35.07
CA ALA A 460 -10.88 -9.94 -34.06
C ALA A 460 -11.20 -11.44 -34.20
N VAL A 461 -12.46 -11.76 -34.49
CA VAL A 461 -12.90 -13.15 -34.76
C VAL A 461 -12.26 -13.71 -36.02
N GLU A 462 -12.15 -12.96 -37.12
CA GLU A 462 -11.48 -13.45 -38.34
C GLU A 462 -9.96 -13.61 -38.13
N ALA A 463 -9.29 -12.66 -37.49
CA ALA A 463 -7.86 -12.79 -37.15
C ALA A 463 -7.60 -14.04 -36.31
N THR A 464 -8.48 -14.33 -35.34
CA THR A 464 -8.41 -15.52 -34.48
C THR A 464 -8.70 -16.81 -35.26
N ALA A 465 -9.72 -16.81 -36.13
CA ALA A 465 -10.06 -17.96 -36.97
C ALA A 465 -8.95 -18.28 -37.98
N LYS A 466 -8.28 -17.25 -38.53
CA LYS A 466 -7.11 -17.41 -39.40
C LYS A 466 -5.95 -18.06 -38.64
N ALA A 467 -5.57 -17.51 -37.47
CA ALA A 467 -4.52 -18.05 -36.62
C ALA A 467 -4.74 -19.54 -36.27
N ILE A 468 -5.97 -19.92 -35.91
CA ILE A 468 -6.32 -21.32 -35.63
C ILE A 468 -6.15 -22.20 -36.88
N ARG A 469 -6.66 -21.77 -38.05
CA ARG A 469 -6.58 -22.59 -39.28
C ARG A 469 -5.15 -22.77 -39.78
N GLU A 470 -4.30 -21.75 -39.65
CA GLU A 470 -2.89 -21.81 -40.05
C GLU A 470 -2.07 -22.75 -39.16
N ARG A 471 -2.31 -22.74 -37.83
CA ARG A 471 -1.55 -23.53 -36.85
C ARG A 471 -2.14 -24.92 -36.57
N TYR A 472 -3.47 -25.06 -36.70
CA TYR A 472 -4.23 -26.29 -36.44
C TYR A 472 -5.27 -26.55 -37.54
N PRO A 473 -4.87 -27.00 -38.75
CA PRO A 473 -5.80 -27.22 -39.86
C PRO A 473 -6.94 -28.22 -39.58
N SER A 474 -6.74 -29.13 -38.62
CA SER A 474 -7.76 -30.09 -38.15
C SER A 474 -8.74 -29.51 -37.12
N LEU A 475 -8.59 -28.24 -36.75
CA LEU A 475 -9.30 -27.52 -35.67
C LEU A 475 -9.16 -28.16 -34.26
N LYS A 476 -8.30 -29.18 -34.09
CA LYS A 476 -7.96 -29.77 -32.79
C LYS A 476 -6.88 -28.93 -32.10
N VAL A 477 -7.32 -27.87 -31.43
CA VAL A 477 -6.43 -26.93 -30.72
C VAL A 477 -6.25 -27.38 -29.26
N PRO A 478 -5.02 -27.64 -28.79
CA PRO A 478 -4.76 -28.00 -27.38
C PRO A 478 -5.08 -26.82 -26.44
N PRO A 479 -5.36 -27.07 -25.16
CA PRO A 479 -5.60 -26.01 -24.19
C PRO A 479 -4.34 -25.17 -23.94
N HIS A 480 -4.51 -23.90 -23.61
CA HIS A 480 -3.43 -23.01 -23.22
C HIS A 480 -2.84 -23.42 -21.87
N SER A 481 -1.52 -23.63 -21.83
CA SER A 481 -0.87 -24.29 -20.71
C SER A 481 0.65 -24.13 -20.76
N ARG A 482 1.29 -24.22 -19.59
CA ARG A 482 2.74 -24.22 -19.47
C ARG A 482 3.41 -25.36 -20.24
N LEU A 483 2.75 -26.52 -20.39
CA LEU A 483 3.32 -27.68 -21.09
C LEU A 483 3.62 -27.42 -22.57
N ARG A 484 3.02 -26.39 -23.17
CA ARG A 484 3.32 -25.93 -24.55
C ARG A 484 4.64 -25.15 -24.67
N HIS A 485 5.22 -24.74 -23.54
CA HIS A 485 6.48 -23.99 -23.43
C HIS A 485 7.68 -24.89 -23.13
N PHE A 486 7.46 -26.19 -22.92
CA PHE A 486 8.50 -27.22 -22.90
C PHE A 486 8.61 -27.87 -24.28
N ASP A 487 9.83 -28.21 -24.70
CA ASP A 487 10.07 -29.01 -25.89
C ASP A 487 9.34 -30.36 -25.77
N GLY A 488 8.42 -30.62 -26.71
CA GLY A 488 7.50 -31.75 -26.62
C GLY A 488 8.17 -33.11 -26.59
N TRP A 489 9.34 -33.25 -27.22
CA TRP A 489 10.14 -34.47 -27.12
C TRP A 489 10.74 -34.61 -25.72
N ARG A 490 11.37 -33.55 -25.18
CA ARG A 490 12.00 -33.56 -23.85
C ARG A 490 11.00 -33.88 -22.74
N LEU A 491 9.80 -33.31 -22.81
CA LEU A 491 8.74 -33.59 -21.84
C LEU A 491 8.29 -35.06 -21.90
N GLN A 492 8.07 -35.61 -23.09
CA GLN A 492 7.66 -37.00 -23.26
C GLN A 492 8.75 -38.00 -22.84
N ASP A 493 10.01 -37.72 -23.15
CA ASP A 493 11.15 -38.54 -22.70
C ASP A 493 11.28 -38.52 -21.17
N MET A 494 11.17 -37.35 -20.53
CA MET A 494 11.17 -37.24 -19.06
C MET A 494 10.01 -38.03 -18.42
N LEU A 495 8.79 -37.90 -18.92
CA LEU A 495 7.62 -38.64 -18.43
C LEU A 495 7.76 -40.16 -18.63
N LYS A 496 8.42 -40.59 -19.70
CA LYS A 496 8.72 -42.00 -19.99
C LYS A 496 9.78 -42.56 -19.03
N ASN A 497 10.83 -41.80 -18.75
CA ASN A 497 11.96 -42.21 -17.92
C ASN A 497 11.66 -42.22 -16.40
N TRP A 498 10.52 -41.65 -15.97
CA TRP A 498 10.03 -41.84 -14.60
C TRP A 498 9.48 -43.26 -14.38
N ASN A 499 10.21 -44.07 -13.63
CA ASN A 499 9.78 -45.39 -13.18
C ASN A 499 8.93 -45.29 -11.89
N CYS A 500 7.68 -44.86 -12.03
CA CYS A 500 6.70 -44.75 -10.96
C CYS A 500 5.27 -44.89 -11.51
N ASP A 501 4.27 -45.00 -10.61
CA ASP A 501 2.86 -45.04 -10.99
C ASP A 501 2.34 -43.71 -11.55
N LYS A 502 1.12 -43.74 -12.10
CA LYS A 502 0.49 -42.56 -12.74
C LYS A 502 0.25 -41.39 -11.79
N VAL A 503 0.01 -41.65 -10.50
CA VAL A 503 -0.24 -40.60 -9.50
C VAL A 503 1.06 -39.88 -9.19
N GLU A 504 2.16 -40.61 -8.95
CA GLU A 504 3.47 -39.97 -8.74
C GLU A 504 3.99 -39.26 -10.01
N LYS A 505 3.68 -39.75 -11.21
CA LYS A 505 3.92 -38.97 -12.45
C LYS A 505 3.13 -37.67 -12.48
N ALA A 506 1.86 -37.69 -12.06
CA ALA A 506 1.06 -36.48 -11.91
C ALA A 506 1.69 -35.52 -10.88
N ARG A 507 2.08 -36.00 -9.69
CA ARG A 507 2.73 -35.17 -8.65
C ARG A 507 3.98 -34.46 -9.19
N ARG A 508 4.86 -35.18 -9.90
CA ARG A 508 6.10 -34.61 -10.45
C ARG A 508 5.87 -33.66 -11.62
N LEU A 509 4.83 -33.88 -12.43
CA LEU A 509 4.49 -32.93 -13.49
C LEU A 509 3.87 -31.65 -12.90
N VAL A 510 3.04 -31.77 -11.86
CA VAL A 510 2.49 -30.64 -11.09
C VAL A 510 3.60 -29.85 -10.39
N ASP A 511 4.58 -30.53 -9.76
CA ASP A 511 5.78 -29.90 -9.20
C ASP A 511 6.49 -28.99 -10.22
N LEU A 512 6.79 -29.53 -11.41
CA LEU A 512 7.41 -28.78 -12.51
C LEU A 512 6.54 -27.59 -12.95
N VAL A 513 5.24 -27.82 -13.15
CA VAL A 513 4.29 -26.77 -13.55
C VAL A 513 4.28 -25.61 -12.54
N PHE A 514 4.27 -25.88 -11.24
CA PHE A 514 4.28 -24.84 -10.20
C PHE A 514 5.52 -23.95 -10.27
N VAL A 515 6.72 -24.54 -10.19
CA VAL A 515 7.97 -23.75 -10.22
C VAL A 515 8.14 -23.05 -11.57
N SER A 516 7.70 -23.67 -12.67
CA SER A 516 7.81 -23.14 -14.02
C SER A 516 6.89 -21.95 -14.30
N VAL A 517 5.65 -21.98 -13.79
CA VAL A 517 4.67 -20.89 -13.92
C VAL A 517 5.06 -19.72 -13.03
N LEU A 518 5.46 -19.97 -11.76
CA LEU A 518 5.87 -18.91 -10.84
C LEU A 518 7.16 -18.19 -11.26
N LEU A 519 8.02 -18.85 -12.04
CA LEU A 519 9.20 -18.21 -12.64
C LEU A 519 8.90 -17.36 -13.88
N ASP A 520 7.69 -17.43 -14.46
CA ASP A 520 7.33 -16.65 -15.65
C ASP A 520 6.60 -15.34 -15.36
N ALA A 521 7.30 -14.51 -14.60
CA ALA A 521 7.02 -13.09 -14.37
C ALA A 521 7.56 -12.19 -15.51
N GLY A 522 7.61 -12.69 -16.75
CA GLY A 522 8.11 -11.96 -17.93
C GLY A 522 9.64 -11.78 -17.99
N ALA A 523 10.26 -12.11 -19.13
CA ALA A 523 11.72 -12.10 -19.27
C ALA A 523 12.33 -10.75 -19.71
N GLY A 524 11.50 -9.76 -20.06
CA GLY A 524 11.94 -8.60 -20.84
C GLY A 524 12.27 -8.95 -22.31
N PRO A 525 12.70 -7.95 -23.11
CA PRO A 525 12.95 -8.14 -24.55
C PRO A 525 14.35 -8.70 -24.89
N THR A 526 15.31 -8.58 -23.97
CA THR A 526 16.74 -8.86 -24.22
C THR A 526 17.20 -10.24 -23.77
N TRP A 527 16.63 -10.79 -22.70
CA TRP A 527 17.05 -12.06 -22.10
C TRP A 527 16.83 -13.27 -23.02
N GLN A 528 17.78 -14.20 -22.98
CA GLN A 528 17.78 -15.42 -23.78
C GLN A 528 18.24 -16.62 -22.94
N TYR A 529 17.67 -17.78 -23.22
CA TYR A 529 18.09 -19.06 -22.66
C TYR A 529 18.68 -19.96 -23.75
N VAL A 530 19.75 -20.67 -23.41
CA VAL A 530 20.41 -21.62 -24.31
C VAL A 530 20.25 -22.99 -23.69
N THR A 531 19.45 -23.85 -24.31
CA THR A 531 19.23 -25.20 -23.79
C THR A 531 20.51 -26.05 -23.92
N PRO A 532 20.63 -27.17 -23.19
CA PRO A 532 21.76 -28.10 -23.32
C PRO A 532 22.00 -28.61 -24.75
N GLY A 533 20.98 -28.59 -25.62
CA GLY A 533 21.11 -28.88 -27.06
C GLY A 533 21.55 -27.71 -27.94
N GLY A 534 21.96 -26.58 -27.36
CA GLY A 534 22.40 -25.37 -28.07
C GLY A 534 21.28 -24.51 -28.68
N LYS A 535 20.01 -24.87 -28.47
CA LYS A 535 18.85 -24.12 -29.00
C LYS A 535 18.65 -22.85 -28.18
N VAL A 536 18.71 -21.70 -28.85
CA VAL A 536 18.41 -20.39 -28.23
C VAL A 536 16.90 -20.17 -28.18
N THR A 537 16.40 -19.79 -27.01
CA THR A 537 15.00 -19.51 -26.71
C THR A 537 14.88 -18.17 -25.95
N LYS A 538 13.70 -17.56 -25.92
CA LYS A 538 13.46 -16.23 -25.33
C LYS A 538 12.11 -16.20 -24.61
N SER A 539 11.86 -15.13 -23.86
CA SER A 539 10.54 -14.85 -23.27
C SER A 539 10.00 -16.03 -22.43
N SER A 540 8.70 -16.31 -22.52
CA SER A 540 8.03 -17.36 -21.73
C SER A 540 8.57 -18.75 -22.04
N GLU A 541 8.83 -19.03 -23.31
CA GLU A 541 9.36 -20.28 -23.83
C GLU A 541 10.77 -20.57 -23.27
N GLY A 542 11.64 -19.55 -23.22
CA GLY A 542 12.98 -19.68 -22.62
C GLY A 542 12.95 -19.89 -21.12
N LEU A 543 12.03 -19.22 -20.40
CA LEU A 543 11.81 -19.48 -18.97
C LEU A 543 11.22 -20.88 -18.74
N GLY A 544 10.45 -21.41 -19.70
CA GLY A 544 9.95 -22.79 -19.70
C GLY A 544 11.10 -23.80 -19.68
N GLU A 545 11.95 -23.76 -20.71
CA GLU A 545 13.15 -24.62 -20.77
C GLU A 545 14.04 -24.46 -19.54
N ALA A 546 14.38 -23.22 -19.14
CA ALA A 546 15.24 -22.96 -17.98
C ALA A 546 14.70 -23.54 -16.67
N SER A 547 13.39 -23.47 -16.46
CA SER A 547 12.74 -24.06 -15.28
C SER A 547 12.68 -25.59 -15.32
N MET A 548 12.55 -26.19 -16.50
CA MET A 548 12.61 -27.64 -16.69
C MET A 548 14.04 -28.16 -16.43
N ASP A 549 15.05 -27.44 -16.90
CA ASP A 549 16.46 -27.81 -16.72
C ASP A 549 16.86 -27.73 -15.24
N ALA A 550 16.51 -26.62 -14.57
CA ALA A 550 16.69 -26.48 -13.12
C ALA A 550 15.98 -27.58 -12.29
N PHE A 551 14.80 -28.02 -12.73
CA PHE A 551 14.06 -29.12 -12.10
C PHE A 551 14.68 -30.50 -12.38
N GLN A 552 15.25 -30.73 -13.57
CA GLN A 552 15.99 -31.96 -13.90
C GLN A 552 17.33 -32.04 -13.16
N ASP A 553 18.01 -30.92 -12.99
CA ASP A 553 19.25 -30.80 -12.19
C ASP A 553 19.01 -31.00 -10.68
N GLY A 554 17.77 -30.80 -10.22
CA GLY A 554 17.36 -31.00 -8.84
C GLY A 554 17.46 -29.75 -7.96
N LEU A 555 17.49 -28.54 -8.54
CA LEU A 555 17.53 -27.28 -7.80
C LEU A 555 16.44 -27.19 -6.71
N PHE A 556 15.26 -27.74 -7.01
CA PHE A 556 14.10 -27.68 -6.14
C PHE A 556 13.93 -28.93 -5.25
N SER A 557 14.95 -29.80 -5.15
CA SER A 557 14.92 -31.00 -4.30
C SER A 557 16.10 -31.09 -3.34
N THR A 558 15.82 -31.49 -2.11
CA THR A 558 16.86 -31.91 -1.14
C THR A 558 17.27 -33.38 -1.31
N ASP A 559 16.57 -34.14 -2.15
CA ASP A 559 16.81 -35.56 -2.38
C ASP A 559 17.58 -35.76 -3.69
N SER A 560 18.87 -36.10 -3.58
CA SER A 560 19.75 -36.29 -4.73
C SER A 560 19.40 -37.51 -5.59
N ALA A 561 18.64 -38.48 -5.05
CA ALA A 561 18.11 -39.63 -5.80
C ALA A 561 16.78 -39.30 -6.50
N LEU A 562 16.04 -38.28 -6.04
CA LEU A 562 14.74 -37.86 -6.57
C LEU A 562 14.72 -36.38 -6.97
N ARG A 563 15.70 -35.96 -7.80
CA ARG A 563 15.86 -34.58 -8.31
C ARG A 563 14.56 -33.95 -8.85
N THR A 564 13.74 -34.74 -9.55
CA THR A 564 12.44 -34.33 -10.12
C THR A 564 11.28 -34.39 -9.12
N ARG A 565 11.55 -34.09 -7.83
CA ARG A 565 10.56 -33.96 -6.76
C ARG A 565 10.83 -32.66 -6.01
N VAL A 566 9.95 -31.67 -6.20
CA VAL A 566 10.03 -30.40 -5.45
C VAL A 566 9.80 -30.67 -3.96
N ASN A 567 10.42 -29.90 -3.07
CA ASN A 567 10.00 -29.80 -1.67
C ASN A 567 10.26 -28.41 -1.08
N SER A 568 9.54 -28.08 0.00
CA SER A 568 9.62 -26.79 0.68
C SER A 568 11.03 -26.42 1.15
N ALA A 569 11.78 -27.37 1.72
CA ALA A 569 13.12 -27.14 2.24
C ALA A 569 14.11 -26.72 1.15
N ALA A 570 14.03 -27.30 -0.05
CA ALA A 570 14.84 -26.88 -1.19
C ALA A 570 14.39 -25.50 -1.72
N LEU A 571 13.08 -25.27 -1.85
CA LEU A 571 12.51 -23.98 -2.27
C LEU A 571 12.97 -22.82 -1.38
N LYS A 572 12.97 -23.01 -0.05
CA LYS A 572 13.45 -22.02 0.93
C LYS A 572 14.95 -21.69 0.78
N ASN A 573 15.74 -22.61 0.24
CA ASN A 573 17.17 -22.43 0.00
C ASN A 573 17.51 -21.79 -1.37
N VAL A 574 16.52 -21.46 -2.21
CA VAL A 574 16.76 -20.77 -3.49
C VAL A 574 17.12 -19.30 -3.24
N THR A 575 18.41 -18.97 -3.38
CA THR A 575 18.91 -17.59 -3.36
C THR A 575 18.85 -16.94 -4.75
N GLU A 576 19.06 -15.62 -4.80
CA GLU A 576 19.14 -14.89 -6.06
C GLU A 576 20.30 -15.39 -6.94
N GLU A 577 21.47 -15.65 -6.36
CA GLU A 577 22.67 -16.09 -7.08
C GLU A 577 22.57 -17.53 -7.58
N ILE A 578 21.84 -18.39 -6.86
CA ILE A 578 21.54 -19.76 -7.32
C ILE A 578 20.57 -19.70 -8.50
N LEU A 579 19.50 -18.91 -8.39
CA LEU A 579 18.49 -18.78 -9.45
C LEU A 579 19.05 -18.09 -10.69
N ALA A 580 19.83 -17.01 -10.52
CA ALA A 580 20.51 -16.29 -11.59
C ALA A 580 21.38 -17.22 -12.45
N ARG A 581 22.12 -18.16 -11.84
CA ARG A 581 22.93 -19.13 -12.58
C ARG A 581 22.09 -20.06 -13.45
N HIS A 582 21.02 -20.64 -12.91
CA HIS A 582 20.14 -21.54 -13.67
C HIS A 582 19.37 -20.80 -14.78
N LEU A 583 19.05 -19.52 -14.57
CA LEU A 583 18.45 -18.64 -15.58
C LEU A 583 19.50 -17.94 -16.50
N GLN A 584 20.77 -18.35 -16.44
CA GLN A 584 21.90 -17.81 -17.23
C GLN A 584 22.05 -16.28 -17.18
N VAL A 585 21.68 -15.66 -16.05
CA VAL A 585 21.66 -14.21 -15.89
C VAL A 585 23.08 -13.69 -15.74
N SER A 586 23.42 -12.68 -16.53
CA SER A 586 24.72 -12.00 -16.47
C SER A 586 24.60 -10.56 -16.96
N ARG A 587 25.67 -9.77 -16.86
CA ARG A 587 25.70 -8.40 -17.41
C ARG A 587 25.36 -8.32 -18.90
N ASN A 588 25.64 -9.39 -19.66
CA ASN A 588 25.37 -9.47 -21.09
C ASN A 588 24.07 -10.24 -21.43
N ASN A 589 23.40 -10.80 -20.40
CA ASN A 589 22.11 -11.48 -20.52
C ASN A 589 21.24 -11.14 -19.29
N PRO A 590 20.83 -9.86 -19.13
CA PRO A 590 20.12 -9.42 -17.94
C PRO A 590 18.68 -9.94 -17.94
N LEU A 591 18.19 -10.37 -16.77
CA LEU A 591 16.80 -10.74 -16.53
C LEU A 591 16.23 -9.84 -15.44
N ILE A 592 15.11 -9.17 -15.73
CA ILE A 592 14.44 -8.30 -14.76
C ILE A 592 13.72 -9.17 -13.71
N GLY A 593 13.83 -8.84 -12.42
CA GLY A 593 13.04 -9.49 -11.36
C GLY A 593 13.57 -10.84 -10.85
N VAL A 594 14.89 -11.11 -10.91
CA VAL A 594 15.46 -12.29 -10.23
C VAL A 594 15.25 -12.26 -8.70
N PRO A 595 15.43 -11.12 -7.98
CA PRO A 595 15.17 -11.07 -6.53
C PRO A 595 13.72 -11.41 -6.20
N GLY A 596 12.77 -10.89 -6.98
CA GLY A 596 11.33 -11.16 -6.83
C GLY A 596 10.97 -12.62 -7.02
N ARG A 597 11.50 -13.27 -8.07
CA ARG A 597 11.33 -14.70 -8.32
C ARG A 597 11.92 -15.57 -7.21
N ALA A 598 13.11 -15.25 -6.72
CA ALA A 598 13.72 -15.98 -5.62
C ALA A 598 12.90 -15.84 -4.32
N LYS A 599 12.40 -14.63 -4.02
CA LYS A 599 11.47 -14.38 -2.90
C LYS A 599 10.17 -15.19 -3.05
N LEU A 600 9.59 -15.23 -4.25
CA LEU A 600 8.36 -15.97 -4.55
C LEU A 600 8.52 -17.48 -4.36
N LEU A 601 9.63 -18.06 -4.82
CA LEU A 601 9.93 -19.50 -4.61
C LEU A 601 10.13 -19.84 -3.13
N ARG A 602 10.83 -18.99 -2.36
CA ARG A 602 10.95 -19.19 -0.90
C ARG A 602 9.59 -19.09 -0.21
N GLY A 603 8.77 -18.11 -0.60
CA GLY A 603 7.39 -17.95 -0.12
C GLY A 603 6.49 -19.13 -0.47
N LEU A 604 6.66 -19.76 -1.64
CA LEU A 604 6.02 -21.05 -1.95
C LEU A 604 6.44 -22.12 -0.93
N GLY A 605 7.73 -22.23 -0.60
CA GLY A 605 8.20 -23.14 0.43
C GLY A 605 7.48 -22.95 1.78
N ASP A 606 7.28 -21.71 2.22
CA ASP A 606 6.51 -21.41 3.44
C ASP A 606 5.01 -21.74 3.31
N ALA A 607 4.41 -21.48 2.15
CA ALA A 607 2.98 -21.75 1.92
C ALA A 607 2.67 -23.26 1.88
N LEU A 608 3.56 -24.06 1.29
CA LEU A 608 3.43 -25.53 1.24
C LEU A 608 3.40 -26.14 2.65
N GLU A 609 4.23 -25.64 3.58
CA GLU A 609 4.28 -26.12 4.96
C GLU A 609 3.10 -25.63 5.81
N LYS A 610 2.54 -24.46 5.50
CA LYS A 610 1.36 -23.90 6.19
C LYS A 610 0.05 -24.61 5.82
N HIS A 611 0.00 -25.27 4.67
CA HIS A 611 -1.19 -25.93 4.14
C HIS A 611 -0.97 -27.44 3.88
N PRO A 612 -0.65 -28.25 4.91
CA PRO A 612 -0.42 -29.68 4.78
C PRO A 612 -1.66 -30.45 4.29
N GLU A 613 -2.87 -29.89 4.44
CA GLU A 613 -4.12 -30.42 3.89
C GLU A 613 -4.17 -30.43 2.35
N PHE A 614 -3.40 -29.55 1.70
CA PHE A 614 -3.27 -29.50 0.25
C PHE A 614 -1.92 -30.05 -0.23
N PHE A 615 -0.84 -29.85 0.53
CA PHE A 615 0.53 -30.09 0.07
C PHE A 615 1.29 -31.18 0.86
N GLY A 616 0.64 -31.85 1.81
CA GLY A 616 1.17 -32.95 2.60
C GLY A 616 2.10 -32.53 3.74
N ALA A 617 2.04 -33.27 4.85
CA ALA A 617 2.79 -32.97 6.07
C ALA A 617 4.21 -33.55 6.12
N GLU A 618 4.46 -34.74 5.54
CA GLU A 618 5.78 -35.40 5.63
C GLU A 618 6.81 -34.81 4.65
N ILE A 619 6.37 -34.51 3.42
CA ILE A 619 7.18 -33.88 2.37
C ILE A 619 6.29 -32.83 1.69
N SER A 620 6.30 -31.61 2.22
CA SER A 620 5.49 -30.52 1.68
C SER A 620 5.95 -30.13 0.28
N ARG A 621 5.13 -30.44 -0.73
CA ARG A 621 5.42 -30.22 -2.16
C ARG A 621 4.15 -29.88 -2.95
N PRO A 622 4.24 -29.11 -4.06
CA PRO A 622 3.08 -28.80 -4.89
C PRO A 622 2.32 -30.03 -5.38
N GLY A 623 3.06 -31.07 -5.79
CA GLY A 623 2.50 -32.30 -6.36
C GLY A 623 1.55 -33.07 -5.45
N ASN A 624 1.60 -32.87 -4.13
CA ASN A 624 0.67 -33.54 -3.20
C ASN A 624 -0.77 -33.02 -3.31
N LEU A 625 -1.01 -31.89 -4.01
CA LEU A 625 -2.38 -31.47 -4.33
C LEU A 625 -3.13 -32.51 -5.17
N VAL A 626 -2.40 -33.36 -5.90
CA VAL A 626 -3.00 -34.48 -6.63
C VAL A 626 -3.73 -35.41 -5.67
N ASP A 627 -3.20 -35.65 -4.48
CA ASP A 627 -3.83 -36.52 -3.48
C ASP A 627 -5.09 -35.88 -2.89
N TYR A 628 -5.05 -34.56 -2.63
CA TYR A 628 -6.24 -33.79 -2.27
C TYR A 628 -7.32 -33.90 -3.36
N LEU A 629 -6.98 -33.70 -4.64
CA LEU A 629 -7.94 -33.79 -5.74
C LEU A 629 -8.48 -35.20 -5.96
N VAL A 630 -7.64 -36.24 -5.83
CA VAL A 630 -8.06 -37.65 -5.94
C VAL A 630 -9.03 -38.01 -4.81
N ALA A 631 -8.77 -37.56 -3.57
CA ALA A 631 -9.66 -37.79 -2.43
C ALA A 631 -11.04 -37.11 -2.58
N HIS A 632 -11.13 -36.04 -3.38
CA HIS A 632 -12.39 -35.35 -3.71
C HIS A 632 -12.94 -35.74 -5.09
N SER A 633 -12.32 -36.71 -5.79
CA SER A 633 -12.75 -37.14 -7.11
C SER A 633 -13.79 -38.27 -7.04
N LYS A 634 -14.64 -38.34 -8.06
CA LYS A 634 -15.57 -39.45 -8.29
C LYS A 634 -15.57 -39.81 -9.77
N ASP A 635 -15.50 -41.10 -10.09
CA ASP A 635 -15.50 -41.62 -11.47
C ASP A 635 -14.44 -40.94 -12.38
N SER A 636 -13.24 -40.72 -11.82
CA SER A 636 -12.12 -39.97 -12.44
C SER A 636 -12.46 -38.53 -12.85
N LYS A 637 -13.39 -37.88 -12.14
CA LYS A 637 -13.75 -36.47 -12.29
C LYS A 637 -13.63 -35.73 -10.96
N VAL A 638 -13.17 -34.48 -10.99
CA VAL A 638 -13.13 -33.57 -9.83
C VAL A 638 -13.61 -32.19 -10.27
N GLY A 639 -14.30 -31.46 -9.38
CA GLY A 639 -14.75 -30.10 -9.68
C GLY A 639 -13.63 -29.07 -9.61
N LEU A 640 -13.69 -28.06 -10.48
CA LEU A 640 -12.72 -26.96 -10.53
C LEU A 640 -12.61 -26.25 -9.18
N GLU A 641 -13.70 -26.14 -8.41
CA GLU A 641 -13.74 -25.49 -7.11
C GLU A 641 -12.71 -26.07 -6.13
N HIS A 642 -12.40 -27.37 -6.20
CA HIS A 642 -11.36 -27.99 -5.38
C HIS A 642 -9.95 -27.56 -5.80
N LEU A 643 -9.66 -27.52 -7.10
CA LEU A 643 -8.35 -27.06 -7.61
C LEU A 643 -8.18 -25.55 -7.43
N TRP A 644 -9.24 -24.77 -7.68
CA TRP A 644 -9.25 -23.33 -7.41
C TRP A 644 -8.97 -23.06 -5.94
N ARG A 645 -9.63 -23.78 -5.03
CA ARG A 645 -9.43 -23.65 -3.59
C ARG A 645 -7.96 -23.88 -3.17
N VAL A 646 -7.32 -24.94 -3.66
CA VAL A 646 -5.88 -25.18 -3.39
C VAL A 646 -5.03 -23.99 -3.86
N CYS A 647 -5.31 -23.46 -5.05
CA CYS A 647 -4.54 -22.35 -5.62
C CYS A 647 -4.89 -20.98 -5.03
N SER A 648 -6.10 -20.77 -4.50
CA SER A 648 -6.56 -19.49 -3.95
C SER A 648 -6.31 -19.36 -2.46
N GLU A 649 -6.53 -20.44 -1.68
CA GLU A 649 -6.27 -20.49 -0.24
C GLU A 649 -4.80 -20.88 0.01
N GLY A 650 -4.38 -22.04 -0.50
CA GLY A 650 -3.06 -22.63 -0.23
C GLY A 650 -1.87 -21.82 -0.73
N LEU A 651 -2.07 -20.93 -1.71
CA LEU A 651 -1.03 -20.03 -2.23
C LEU A 651 -1.26 -18.55 -1.83
N TYR A 652 -2.29 -18.22 -1.05
CA TYR A 652 -2.64 -16.82 -0.76
C TYR A 652 -1.45 -16.00 -0.23
N SER A 653 -0.63 -16.61 0.62
CA SER A 653 0.51 -15.97 1.27
C SER A 653 1.74 -15.72 0.36
N ILE A 654 1.86 -16.39 -0.79
CA ILE A 654 2.99 -16.19 -1.72
C ILE A 654 2.85 -14.89 -2.51
N TRP A 655 1.61 -14.44 -2.70
CA TRP A 655 1.32 -13.22 -3.43
C TRP A 655 1.67 -11.99 -2.58
N PRO A 656 2.26 -10.95 -3.19
CA PRO A 656 2.61 -9.73 -2.47
C PRO A 656 1.35 -9.05 -1.95
N LEU A 657 1.49 -8.39 -0.80
CA LEU A 657 0.48 -7.51 -0.26
C LEU A 657 0.38 -6.29 -1.18
N GLN A 658 -0.83 -5.90 -1.53
CA GLN A 658 -1.10 -4.65 -2.22
C GLN A 658 -0.79 -3.46 -1.30
N THR A 659 -0.51 -2.30 -1.88
CA THR A 659 -0.28 -1.03 -1.17
C THR A 659 -1.37 -0.72 -0.12
N ASN A 660 -2.60 -1.13 -0.43
CA ASN A 660 -3.76 -0.98 0.42
C ASN A 660 -3.72 -1.80 1.73
N GLY A 661 -2.72 -2.68 1.91
CA GLY A 661 -2.45 -3.43 3.14
C GLY A 661 -3.47 -4.52 3.49
N ILE A 662 -4.51 -4.71 2.67
CA ILE A 662 -5.65 -5.61 2.96
C ILE A 662 -5.69 -6.77 1.97
N LEU A 663 -5.35 -6.52 0.70
CA LEU A 663 -5.43 -7.51 -0.36
C LEU A 663 -4.07 -8.07 -0.76
N ARG A 664 -4.07 -9.28 -1.29
CA ARG A 664 -2.89 -9.89 -1.92
C ARG A 664 -3.16 -10.23 -3.38
N GLY A 665 -2.10 -10.19 -4.17
CA GLY A 665 -2.13 -10.66 -5.55
C GLY A 665 -2.75 -9.67 -6.52
N ASP A 666 -3.28 -10.21 -7.62
CA ASP A 666 -3.67 -9.46 -8.81
C ASP A 666 -5.08 -8.85 -8.67
N ILE A 667 -5.21 -7.91 -7.72
CA ILE A 667 -6.45 -7.17 -7.41
C ILE A 667 -6.14 -5.68 -7.34
N TRP A 668 -6.87 -4.88 -8.11
CA TRP A 668 -6.56 -3.46 -8.32
C TRP A 668 -7.79 -2.57 -8.23
N THR A 669 -7.61 -1.30 -7.86
CA THR A 669 -8.70 -0.32 -7.72
C THR A 669 -9.10 0.27 -9.07
N LEU A 670 -10.40 0.44 -9.29
CA LEU A 670 -10.96 1.25 -10.36
C LEU A 670 -12.08 2.14 -9.78
N LYS A 671 -11.82 3.44 -9.67
CA LYS A 671 -12.68 4.43 -9.00
C LYS A 671 -14.11 4.43 -9.54
N SER A 672 -14.28 4.24 -10.84
CA SER A 672 -15.59 4.27 -11.51
C SER A 672 -16.54 3.15 -11.07
N LEU A 673 -16.03 2.12 -10.37
CA LEU A 673 -16.81 1.05 -9.76
C LEU A 673 -17.21 1.31 -8.29
N HIS A 674 -16.79 2.41 -7.67
CA HIS A 674 -17.11 2.66 -6.26
C HIS A 674 -18.63 2.73 -6.01
N ILE A 675 -19.06 2.14 -4.90
CA ILE A 675 -20.43 2.24 -4.37
C ILE A 675 -20.34 2.62 -2.90
N ASP A 676 -20.92 3.78 -2.56
CA ASP A 676 -21.00 4.29 -1.18
C ASP A 676 -21.57 3.21 -0.24
N GLY A 677 -20.91 3.04 0.92
CA GLY A 677 -21.31 2.04 1.92
C GLY A 677 -21.01 0.58 1.55
N LYS A 678 -20.30 0.30 0.44
CA LYS A 678 -19.85 -1.06 0.07
C LYS A 678 -18.33 -1.11 -0.11
N PRO A 679 -17.55 -1.33 0.98
CA PRO A 679 -16.10 -1.47 0.91
C PRO A 679 -15.66 -2.57 -0.09
N GLY A 680 -14.64 -2.28 -0.89
CA GLY A 680 -14.12 -3.18 -1.93
C GLY A 680 -14.99 -3.30 -3.19
N SER A 681 -16.07 -2.52 -3.32
CA SER A 681 -16.87 -2.47 -4.55
C SER A 681 -16.09 -1.95 -5.77
N ASP A 682 -15.05 -1.17 -5.55
CA ASP A 682 -14.10 -0.61 -6.51
C ASP A 682 -12.91 -1.54 -6.84
N LEU A 683 -12.79 -2.71 -6.19
CA LEU A 683 -11.65 -3.61 -6.34
C LEU A 683 -11.93 -4.70 -7.40
N VAL A 684 -11.07 -4.76 -8.43
CA VAL A 684 -11.17 -5.64 -9.59
C VAL A 684 -10.12 -6.75 -9.49
N PRO A 685 -10.52 -8.01 -9.20
CA PRO A 685 -9.60 -9.14 -9.18
C PRO A 685 -9.43 -9.73 -10.58
N PHE A 686 -8.19 -10.09 -10.95
CA PHE A 686 -7.87 -10.78 -12.20
C PHE A 686 -7.22 -12.15 -11.98
N HIS A 687 -6.46 -12.31 -10.89
CA HIS A 687 -5.76 -13.55 -10.50
C HIS A 687 -5.05 -14.26 -11.68
N LYS A 688 -4.45 -13.49 -12.61
CA LYS A 688 -3.97 -13.98 -13.91
C LYS A 688 -3.03 -15.18 -13.77
N LEU A 689 -2.03 -15.09 -12.88
CA LEU A 689 -1.06 -16.17 -12.72
C LEU A 689 -1.67 -17.42 -12.06
N THR A 690 -2.56 -17.24 -11.09
CA THR A 690 -3.34 -18.32 -10.47
C THR A 690 -4.18 -19.06 -11.51
N GLN A 691 -4.88 -18.34 -12.39
CA GLN A 691 -5.65 -18.94 -13.47
C GLN A 691 -4.76 -19.70 -14.47
N TRP A 692 -3.61 -19.13 -14.85
CA TRP A 692 -2.68 -19.80 -15.77
C TRP A 692 -2.01 -21.05 -15.16
N LEU A 693 -1.74 -21.02 -13.85
CA LEU A 693 -1.32 -22.19 -13.09
C LEU A 693 -2.40 -23.28 -13.14
N VAL A 694 -3.66 -22.93 -12.84
CA VAL A 694 -4.80 -23.85 -12.86
C VAL A 694 -5.00 -24.47 -14.25
N TYR A 695 -4.98 -23.69 -15.33
CA TYR A 695 -5.03 -24.22 -16.71
C TYR A 695 -3.92 -25.25 -16.99
N SER A 696 -2.70 -24.98 -16.51
CA SER A 696 -1.54 -25.86 -16.69
C SER A 696 -1.61 -27.14 -15.87
N VAL A 697 -2.17 -27.07 -14.65
CA VAL A 697 -2.41 -28.24 -13.78
C VAL A 697 -3.50 -29.14 -14.36
N ILE A 698 -4.57 -28.57 -14.96
CA ILE A 698 -5.63 -29.35 -15.60
C ILE A 698 -5.06 -30.24 -16.73
N GLU A 699 -4.23 -29.71 -17.63
CA GLU A 699 -3.59 -30.52 -18.68
C GLU A 699 -2.62 -31.56 -18.09
N ALA A 700 -1.89 -31.23 -17.02
CA ALA A 700 -0.97 -32.16 -16.37
C ALA A 700 -1.69 -33.39 -15.77
N LEU A 701 -2.83 -33.18 -15.11
CA LEU A 701 -3.66 -34.24 -14.52
C LEU A 701 -4.27 -35.17 -15.57
N ASP A 702 -4.82 -34.58 -16.64
CA ASP A 702 -5.36 -35.34 -17.78
C ASP A 702 -4.27 -36.18 -18.45
N LEU A 703 -3.13 -35.56 -18.80
CA LEU A 703 -2.02 -36.20 -19.52
C LEU A 703 -1.41 -37.39 -18.76
N THR A 704 -1.30 -37.31 -17.43
CA THR A 704 -0.60 -38.33 -16.63
C THR A 704 -1.51 -39.42 -16.07
N MET A 705 -2.73 -39.07 -15.68
CA MET A 705 -3.65 -40.01 -15.01
C MET A 705 -5.10 -39.97 -15.51
N GLY A 706 -5.46 -39.08 -16.44
CA GLY A 706 -6.80 -38.99 -17.02
C GLY A 706 -7.86 -38.41 -16.07
N LEU A 707 -7.44 -37.73 -14.99
CA LEU A 707 -8.34 -37.08 -14.04
C LEU A 707 -8.94 -35.82 -14.67
N GLN A 708 -10.23 -35.85 -14.98
CA GLN A 708 -10.93 -34.76 -15.65
C GLN A 708 -11.35 -33.68 -14.63
N VAL A 709 -10.97 -32.43 -14.88
CA VAL A 709 -11.45 -31.29 -14.08
C VAL A 709 -12.70 -30.69 -14.75
N THR A 710 -13.86 -30.86 -14.10
CA THR A 710 -15.16 -30.33 -14.55
C THR A 710 -15.38 -28.90 -14.08
N GLY A 711 -16.18 -28.11 -14.79
CA GLY A 711 -16.43 -26.71 -14.44
C GLY A 711 -15.35 -25.72 -14.93
N SER A 712 -14.45 -26.16 -15.83
CA SER A 712 -13.35 -25.35 -16.35
C SER A 712 -13.78 -24.13 -17.17
N GLU A 713 -15.04 -24.09 -17.63
CA GLU A 713 -15.68 -22.91 -18.23
C GLU A 713 -15.81 -21.72 -17.26
N ALA A 714 -15.73 -21.94 -15.94
CA ALA A 714 -15.71 -20.87 -14.95
C ALA A 714 -14.39 -20.08 -14.96
N LEU A 715 -13.30 -20.60 -15.53
CA LEU A 715 -12.07 -19.85 -15.77
C LEU A 715 -12.28 -18.78 -16.85
N THR A 716 -11.51 -17.70 -16.76
CA THR A 716 -11.60 -16.57 -17.69
C THR A 716 -10.48 -16.58 -18.72
N ALA A 717 -10.60 -15.71 -19.73
CA ALA A 717 -9.45 -15.34 -20.55
C ALA A 717 -8.38 -14.68 -19.67
N LEU A 718 -7.10 -14.92 -19.98
CA LEU A 718 -5.99 -14.28 -19.27
C LEU A 718 -5.87 -12.83 -19.76
N PRO A 719 -6.04 -11.82 -18.89
CA PRO A 719 -5.96 -10.41 -19.29
C PRO A 719 -4.48 -9.98 -19.35
N GLU A 720 -3.83 -10.39 -20.44
CA GLU A 720 -2.44 -10.09 -20.79
C GLU A 720 -2.32 -9.40 -22.15
N TYR A 721 -1.12 -8.92 -22.47
CA TYR A 721 -0.89 -7.96 -23.54
C TYR A 721 -1.14 -8.47 -24.96
N ARG A 722 -1.17 -9.80 -25.21
CA ARG A 722 -1.48 -10.35 -26.54
C ARG A 722 -2.99 -10.47 -26.76
N ASN A 723 -3.73 -11.00 -25.77
CA ASN A 723 -5.20 -11.05 -25.80
C ASN A 723 -5.81 -9.65 -25.80
N GLY A 724 -5.40 -8.79 -24.86
CA GLY A 724 -5.85 -7.40 -24.81
C GLY A 724 -5.33 -6.58 -26.00
N GLY A 725 -4.14 -6.91 -26.49
CA GLY A 725 -3.53 -6.27 -27.66
C GLY A 725 -4.28 -6.57 -28.94
N LEU A 726 -4.77 -7.80 -29.14
CA LEU A 726 -5.63 -8.16 -30.27
C LEU A 726 -6.89 -7.27 -30.35
N LEU A 727 -7.54 -7.01 -29.21
CA LEU A 727 -8.75 -6.19 -29.15
C LEU A 727 -8.47 -4.72 -29.47
N VAL A 728 -7.31 -4.20 -29.07
CA VAL A 728 -6.88 -2.83 -29.40
C VAL A 728 -6.46 -2.73 -30.87
N ASP A 729 -5.64 -3.67 -31.35
CA ASP A 729 -5.10 -3.70 -32.71
C ASP A 729 -6.16 -3.96 -33.79
N THR A 730 -7.34 -4.47 -33.40
CA THR A 730 -8.51 -4.62 -34.28
C THR A 730 -9.56 -3.51 -34.11
N GLY A 731 -9.36 -2.59 -33.16
CA GLY A 731 -10.26 -1.47 -32.89
C GLY A 731 -11.51 -1.82 -32.08
N VAL A 732 -11.60 -3.01 -31.47
CA VAL A 732 -12.69 -3.36 -30.54
C VAL A 732 -12.58 -2.54 -29.25
N ILE A 733 -11.34 -2.28 -28.80
CA ILE A 733 -11.02 -1.36 -27.72
C ILE A 733 -10.26 -0.17 -28.31
N CYS A 734 -10.72 1.06 -28.10
CA CYS A 734 -10.06 2.26 -28.58
C CYS A 734 -9.67 3.18 -27.42
N LEU A 735 -8.43 3.65 -27.39
CA LEU A 735 -8.01 4.71 -26.47
C LEU A 735 -8.72 6.03 -26.81
N LYS A 736 -9.18 6.74 -25.77
CA LYS A 736 -9.71 8.10 -25.88
C LYS A 736 -8.61 9.14 -26.17
N ASP A 737 -7.40 8.89 -25.67
CA ASP A 737 -6.19 9.66 -25.98
C ASP A 737 -5.11 8.70 -26.47
N THR A 738 -4.67 8.88 -27.71
CA THR A 738 -3.64 8.04 -28.35
C THR A 738 -2.22 8.33 -27.85
N SER A 739 -2.00 9.39 -27.06
CA SER A 739 -0.68 9.70 -26.49
C SER A 739 -0.16 8.58 -25.57
N TRP A 740 -1.07 7.83 -24.94
CA TRP A 740 -0.75 6.68 -24.09
C TRP A 740 -0.06 5.53 -24.82
N PHE A 741 -0.19 5.41 -26.15
CA PHE A 741 0.57 4.42 -26.92
C PHE A 741 2.08 4.65 -26.87
N ALA A 742 2.55 5.87 -26.57
CA ALA A 742 3.98 6.19 -26.45
C ALA A 742 4.50 6.12 -25.00
N GLN A 743 3.65 5.81 -24.03
CA GLN A 743 4.00 5.84 -22.60
C GLN A 743 4.15 4.44 -22.02
N GLU A 744 5.09 4.29 -21.08
CA GLU A 744 5.22 3.10 -20.25
C GLU A 744 4.38 3.28 -18.98
N VAL A 745 3.46 2.35 -18.72
CA VAL A 745 2.40 2.49 -17.72
C VAL A 745 2.49 1.37 -16.67
N ASN A 746 2.28 1.68 -15.38
CA ASN A 746 2.27 0.66 -14.32
C ASN A 746 0.98 -0.20 -14.36
N VAL A 747 1.11 -1.49 -14.03
CA VAL A 747 0.02 -2.48 -14.07
C VAL A 747 -1.19 -2.15 -13.19
N GLY A 748 -0.99 -1.40 -12.09
CA GLY A 748 -2.05 -0.98 -11.17
C GLY A 748 -2.76 0.31 -11.54
N THR A 749 -2.43 0.96 -12.66
CA THR A 749 -3.12 2.18 -13.11
C THR A 749 -4.52 1.88 -13.65
N GLU A 750 -5.45 2.82 -13.49
CA GLU A 750 -6.82 2.69 -14.02
C GLU A 750 -6.85 2.37 -15.53
N LEU A 751 -5.91 2.89 -16.32
CA LEU A 751 -5.77 2.53 -17.75
C LEU A 751 -5.57 1.03 -17.92
N VAL A 752 -4.58 0.44 -17.23
CA VAL A 752 -4.31 -0.99 -17.36
C VAL A 752 -5.44 -1.82 -16.75
N VAL A 753 -6.05 -1.38 -15.65
CA VAL A 753 -7.20 -2.07 -15.04
C VAL A 753 -8.43 -2.07 -15.94
N GLU A 754 -8.79 -0.94 -16.58
CA GLU A 754 -9.87 -0.87 -17.57
C GLU A 754 -9.61 -1.81 -18.74
N TRP A 755 -8.41 -1.75 -19.34
CA TRP A 755 -8.04 -2.60 -20.47
C TRP A 755 -8.09 -4.10 -20.14
N ARG A 756 -7.58 -4.48 -18.97
CA ARG A 756 -7.59 -5.87 -18.49
C ARG A 756 -9.01 -6.37 -18.21
N ALA A 757 -9.86 -5.54 -17.59
CA ALA A 757 -11.25 -5.88 -17.34
C ALA A 757 -12.08 -6.02 -18.63
N LEU A 758 -11.90 -5.11 -19.59
CA LEU A 758 -12.49 -5.22 -20.92
C LEU A 758 -12.03 -6.48 -21.64
N THR A 759 -10.74 -6.82 -21.54
CA THR A 759 -10.17 -8.03 -22.15
C THR A 759 -10.85 -9.31 -21.65
N VAL A 760 -11.14 -9.43 -20.34
CA VAL A 760 -11.85 -10.59 -19.79
C VAL A 760 -13.20 -10.81 -20.47
N VAL A 761 -14.04 -9.77 -20.55
CA VAL A 761 -15.41 -9.88 -21.07
C VAL A 761 -15.45 -10.02 -22.59
N LEU A 762 -14.65 -9.21 -23.31
CA LEU A 762 -14.62 -9.22 -24.77
C LEU A 762 -14.04 -10.52 -25.34
N MET A 763 -13.16 -11.21 -24.61
CA MET A 763 -12.66 -12.53 -25.00
C MET A 763 -13.72 -13.63 -24.90
N ASP A 764 -14.61 -13.60 -23.89
CA ASP A 764 -15.73 -14.53 -23.80
C ASP A 764 -16.69 -14.34 -25.00
N LEU A 765 -17.00 -13.09 -25.37
CA LEU A 765 -17.81 -12.75 -26.56
C LEU A 765 -17.12 -13.16 -27.87
N LEU A 766 -15.82 -12.94 -27.99
CA LEU A 766 -15.02 -13.37 -29.16
C LEU A 766 -15.06 -14.91 -29.30
N ALA A 767 -14.89 -15.64 -28.19
CA ALA A 767 -14.92 -17.09 -28.18
C ALA A 767 -16.28 -17.67 -28.64
N GLU A 768 -17.39 -17.04 -28.24
CA GLU A 768 -18.74 -17.41 -28.70
C GLU A 768 -18.89 -17.20 -30.22
N GLN A 769 -18.56 -16.00 -30.73
CA GLN A 769 -18.67 -15.71 -32.16
C GLN A 769 -17.73 -16.58 -33.01
N LEU A 770 -16.54 -16.88 -32.51
CA LEU A 770 -15.57 -17.79 -33.14
C LEU A 770 -16.10 -19.22 -33.24
N ARG A 771 -16.71 -19.75 -32.17
CA ARG A 771 -17.37 -21.07 -32.15
C ARG A 771 -18.48 -21.14 -33.18
N ALA A 772 -19.36 -20.14 -33.23
CA ALA A 772 -20.42 -20.05 -34.23
C ALA A 772 -19.86 -20.04 -35.67
N LYS A 773 -18.80 -19.25 -35.93
CA LYS A 773 -18.13 -19.16 -37.24
C LYS A 773 -17.43 -20.47 -37.66
N LEU A 774 -16.83 -21.19 -36.72
CA LEU A 774 -16.16 -22.48 -36.95
C LEU A 774 -17.09 -23.69 -36.88
N LYS A 775 -18.36 -23.50 -36.44
CA LYS A 775 -19.35 -24.55 -36.18
C LYS A 775 -18.88 -25.58 -35.14
N LEU A 776 -18.26 -25.09 -34.06
CA LEU A 776 -17.74 -25.91 -32.95
C LEU A 776 -18.52 -25.63 -31.66
N THR A 777 -18.64 -26.65 -30.80
CA THR A 777 -19.22 -26.49 -29.45
C THR A 777 -18.19 -25.90 -28.48
N ALA A 778 -18.64 -25.49 -27.29
CA ALA A 778 -17.73 -25.07 -26.21
C ALA A 778 -16.82 -26.22 -25.73
N GLU A 779 -17.26 -27.48 -25.85
CA GLU A 779 -16.47 -28.67 -25.53
C GLU A 779 -15.39 -28.94 -26.59
N ALA A 780 -15.70 -28.73 -27.88
CA ALA A 780 -14.77 -28.93 -28.98
C ALA A 780 -13.75 -27.79 -29.13
N LEU A 781 -14.09 -26.58 -28.67
CA LEU A 781 -13.19 -25.43 -28.61
C LEU A 781 -13.38 -24.66 -27.29
N PRO A 782 -12.87 -25.19 -26.15
CA PRO A 782 -12.96 -24.53 -24.86
C PRO A 782 -12.15 -23.23 -24.84
N LEU A 783 -12.41 -22.36 -23.85
CA LEU A 783 -11.77 -21.04 -23.80
C LEU A 783 -10.24 -21.16 -23.79
N ALA A 784 -9.68 -22.11 -23.04
CA ALA A 784 -8.25 -22.43 -23.05
C ALA A 784 -7.69 -22.69 -24.47
N SER A 785 -8.43 -23.40 -25.32
CA SER A 785 -8.03 -23.65 -26.71
C SER A 785 -8.17 -22.42 -27.60
N VAL A 786 -9.17 -21.56 -27.36
CA VAL A 786 -9.28 -20.25 -28.03
C VAL A 786 -8.07 -19.38 -27.71
N LEU A 787 -7.56 -19.41 -26.48
CA LEU A 787 -6.36 -18.68 -26.09
C LEU A 787 -5.10 -19.21 -26.81
N GLU A 788 -4.80 -20.51 -26.72
CA GLU A 788 -3.53 -21.10 -27.22
C GLU A 788 -3.31 -20.93 -28.73
N GLY A 789 -4.27 -21.43 -29.52
CA GLY A 789 -4.15 -21.44 -30.98
C GLY A 789 -4.74 -20.21 -31.65
N GLY A 790 -5.58 -19.46 -30.94
CA GLY A 790 -6.30 -18.31 -31.44
C GLY A 790 -5.72 -16.99 -30.96
N THR A 791 -6.31 -16.41 -29.92
CA THR A 791 -6.20 -14.98 -29.59
C THR A 791 -4.77 -14.58 -29.23
N TRP A 792 -4.04 -15.42 -28.52
CA TRP A 792 -2.65 -15.21 -28.13
C TRP A 792 -1.70 -15.17 -29.34
N HIS A 793 -1.99 -15.97 -30.37
CA HIS A 793 -1.23 -15.98 -31.63
C HIS A 793 -1.65 -14.84 -32.55
N ALA A 794 -2.96 -14.64 -32.74
CA ALA A 794 -3.52 -13.55 -33.53
C ALA A 794 -3.06 -12.18 -33.03
N GLY A 795 -3.02 -11.95 -31.71
CA GLY A 795 -2.46 -10.72 -31.11
C GLY A 795 -1.01 -10.48 -31.49
N ARG A 796 -0.16 -11.52 -31.53
CA ARG A 796 1.23 -11.38 -32.02
C ARG A 796 1.33 -11.15 -33.53
N MET A 797 0.44 -11.73 -34.31
CA MET A 797 0.39 -11.50 -35.76
C MET A 797 0.00 -10.05 -36.07
N MET A 798 -1.05 -9.54 -35.41
CA MET A 798 -1.50 -8.16 -35.51
C MET A 798 -0.41 -7.18 -35.05
N ALA A 799 0.19 -7.43 -33.88
CA ALA A 799 1.27 -6.60 -33.36
C ALA A 799 2.45 -6.47 -34.35
N LYS A 800 2.89 -7.58 -34.97
CA LYS A 800 3.94 -7.58 -36.00
C LYS A 800 3.51 -6.95 -37.33
N ALA A 801 2.22 -6.96 -37.65
CA ALA A 801 1.71 -6.32 -38.87
C ALA A 801 1.59 -4.80 -38.71
N LEU A 802 1.36 -4.31 -37.49
CA LEU A 802 1.17 -2.89 -37.17
C LEU A 802 2.46 -2.21 -36.64
N ARG A 803 3.40 -2.96 -36.06
CA ARG A 803 4.64 -2.41 -35.44
C ARG A 803 5.85 -3.24 -35.86
N ALA A 804 6.92 -2.55 -36.27
CA ALA A 804 8.13 -3.18 -36.79
C ALA A 804 8.88 -4.06 -35.77
N ASP A 805 8.76 -3.77 -34.48
CA ASP A 805 9.34 -4.54 -33.37
C ASP A 805 8.41 -5.66 -32.86
N GLY A 806 7.14 -5.67 -33.30
CA GLY A 806 6.10 -6.60 -32.82
C GLY A 806 5.68 -6.37 -31.36
N SER A 807 5.88 -5.16 -30.82
CA SER A 807 5.46 -4.80 -29.46
C SER A 807 3.92 -4.79 -29.28
N PRO A 808 3.41 -4.98 -28.04
CA PRO A 808 2.00 -4.73 -27.76
C PRO A 808 1.65 -3.25 -27.93
N PRO A 809 0.36 -2.91 -28.17
CA PRO A 809 -0.10 -1.52 -28.25
C PRO A 809 0.15 -0.72 -26.97
N ILE A 810 0.00 -1.34 -25.80
CA ILE A 810 0.15 -0.69 -24.50
C ILE A 810 1.40 -1.24 -23.84
N HIS A 811 2.35 -0.36 -23.53
CA HIS A 811 3.60 -0.71 -22.87
C HIS A 811 3.41 -0.72 -21.35
N ILE A 812 3.39 -1.90 -20.74
CA ILE A 812 3.38 -2.04 -19.28
C ILE A 812 4.83 -2.01 -18.75
N ARG A 813 5.08 -1.24 -17.68
CA ARG A 813 6.35 -1.27 -16.95
C ARG A 813 6.54 -2.64 -16.29
N LEU A 814 7.55 -3.38 -16.74
CA LEU A 814 7.96 -4.64 -16.14
C LEU A 814 8.93 -4.38 -14.99
N ASP A 815 8.46 -4.41 -13.74
CA ASP A 815 9.31 -4.43 -12.55
C ASP A 815 9.83 -5.84 -12.22
N GLY A 816 9.34 -6.86 -12.94
CA GLY A 816 9.67 -8.27 -12.71
C GLY A 816 9.01 -8.87 -11.47
N THR A 817 7.98 -8.20 -10.94
CA THR A 817 6.96 -8.82 -10.11
C THR A 817 5.96 -9.61 -10.97
N VAL A 818 4.98 -10.22 -10.32
CA VAL A 818 4.20 -11.36 -10.81
C VAL A 818 3.13 -10.99 -11.86
N PHE A 819 2.85 -9.70 -12.08
CA PHE A 819 1.59 -9.23 -12.70
C PHE A 819 1.74 -8.67 -14.11
#